data_AF-A0A484G715-F1
#
_entry.id   AF-A0A484G715-F1
#
_cell.length_a   1.000
_cell.length_b   1.000
_cell.length_c   1.000
_cell.angle_alpha   90.00
_cell.angle_beta   90.00
_cell.angle_gamma   90.00
#
_symmetry.space_group_name_H-M   'P 1'
#
loop_
_entity.id
_entity.type
_entity.pdbx_description
1 polymer ?
#
loop_
_entity_poly.entity_id
_entity_poly.type
_entity_poly.pdbx_seq_one_letter_code
_entity_poly.pdbx_strand_id
1 'polypeptide(L)'
;MMPPLATAVFLAALAACGAVNAFPQPRQADPTPHLLAETDYGSFRGAYSSAYNISYWRKIPFAAPPVGENRFRGPQPPAAIEGVYDSDQAFDMCPQRTVNGSEDCLYLGLYSRPWTKDQPLKPVVVTFYGGGFIQGSASFSIPPSAYPILNVSGSSDMLFVYPNYRTNAFGLLPGKEIAADPGSDLNPGLLDQEAVLRWTKKHIAHFGGDPDNVTVWGQSAGGGSVLAQALGRSGQQRLFRKAMASSPFWPKTYRHDSPEAQDLYDELARRTGCAGPGSLTCLKGADVQAIRDASLAISSSRQYTTSSFAWAPVVDGDFLAEPLSEAAAAGRVNMELAFALHNTHEGENFVPPGFQGAADAGTPAFNASEASFDKWLRGFLPGFGECEVEGVKRMYPPSGTTETISYNTTYVRAGLIFRDVVLSCPAYWFAGSAKGGGWLGEYSLDPSKHASDTVWWNQINAVQKTDPARYRGYAGAFASFFQTGDPNALKLSPDAAAGVPPLSGNKEWVVEAGGFSAVELEHLEKRTVAVMASKVISAAKLLSKRSHVIPGQYLVSELFFEVPKDYSNHAAGVLKLFGKSVTKHERPIVPPTDSEKKTSEQKPWMVFLQGGPGFGNPEPQDSPITRTALERGYQVLFLDYRGVGLSSPVSAASLALEGDAQKQADHLKLLRQDNIVNDCEAVRAYLTQDFPEEKKKWSLFGQSFGGFVSLTYLSRFPHGLREVFLTGGLAPVGKRPEQVYEATFKKVTERNRAFYEKYPEDVQAVHQVARFIHEKGKVSLPGGGHLTVPRLLTLGLAFGAHGGLDSVHNTILKLKTDLDTFGFLTRSSLTDIEQANTFDTNIIYAILHEAIYCEKTGWASDWAAYRVGKSLEHFSWLAKEPTISEFTAPPLYFSGEMIFPLHFETYPELIQLRDVAEILAKFDQWPELYDHDQLQKNTVPVYAASYIDDMYVDYHFAKETSALVKNCKVYETNQLYHSALRAKNEDVMRELFKLRDDNID
;
A
#
# COMPACT_ATOMS: atom_id res chain seq x y z
N MET A 1 29.00 -14.48 39.26
CA MET A 1 29.75 -15.72 39.54
C MET A 1 29.27 -16.83 38.62
N MET A 2 30.01 -17.05 37.54
CA MET A 2 30.23 -18.30 36.83
C MET A 2 31.68 -18.17 36.29
N PRO A 3 32.48 -19.26 36.25
CA PRO A 3 33.94 -19.18 36.30
C PRO A 3 34.63 -19.23 34.90
N PRO A 4 35.96 -18.97 34.86
CA PRO A 4 36.80 -18.90 33.66
C PRO A 4 37.64 -20.18 33.38
N LEU A 5 38.47 -20.15 32.31
CA LEU A 5 39.49 -21.11 31.81
C LEU A 5 38.98 -22.16 30.78
N ALA A 6 39.72 -22.53 29.72
CA ALA A 6 41.16 -22.49 29.51
C ALA A 6 41.60 -22.36 28.04
N THR A 7 42.66 -21.57 27.88
CA THR A 7 43.64 -21.48 26.78
C THR A 7 44.66 -22.65 26.84
N ALA A 8 45.52 -22.76 25.80
CA ALA A 8 46.91 -23.31 25.77
C ALA A 8 47.10 -24.72 25.13
N VAL A 9 48.18 -25.09 24.41
CA VAL A 9 49.48 -24.49 24.01
C VAL A 9 50.27 -25.47 23.10
N PHE A 10 51.19 -24.99 22.26
CA PHE A 10 52.59 -25.49 22.11
C PHE A 10 53.44 -24.41 21.36
N LEU A 11 54.19 -23.55 22.07
CA LEU A 11 55.67 -23.56 22.33
C LEU A 11 56.54 -23.76 21.08
N ALA A 12 57.28 -22.77 20.55
CA ALA A 12 58.44 -21.99 21.04
C ALA A 12 59.82 -22.60 20.71
N ALA A 13 60.65 -21.83 19.98
CA ALA A 13 62.12 -21.93 19.99
C ALA A 13 62.74 -20.54 19.75
N LEU A 14 63.60 -20.13 20.69
CA LEU A 14 64.40 -18.91 20.72
C LEU A 14 65.61 -18.98 19.76
N ALA A 15 66.03 -17.84 19.20
CA ALA A 15 67.45 -17.54 19.00
C ALA A 15 67.71 -16.02 18.99
N ALA A 16 68.83 -15.66 19.61
CA ALA A 16 69.26 -14.34 20.05
C ALA A 16 69.87 -13.42 18.97
N CYS A 17 69.99 -12.15 19.38
CA CYS A 17 71.04 -11.17 19.05
C CYS A 17 71.13 -10.55 17.64
N GLY A 18 71.03 -9.23 17.61
CA GLY A 18 71.60 -8.41 16.54
C GLY A 18 70.98 -7.02 16.44
N ALA A 19 71.32 -6.11 17.36
CA ALA A 19 71.13 -4.68 17.10
C ALA A 19 72.09 -4.28 15.96
N VAL A 20 71.55 -4.00 14.78
CA VAL A 20 72.29 -3.40 13.67
C VAL A 20 71.60 -2.09 13.31
N ASN A 21 72.28 -0.99 13.64
CA ASN A 21 71.99 0.32 13.08
C ASN A 21 72.19 0.25 11.56
N ALA A 22 71.10 0.15 10.79
CA ALA A 22 71.14 0.34 9.35
C ALA A 22 70.92 1.83 9.06
N PHE A 23 71.98 2.49 8.60
CA PHE A 23 71.90 3.79 7.95
C PHE A 23 70.93 3.73 6.77
N PRO A 24 70.16 4.79 6.48
CA PRO A 24 69.30 4.83 5.32
C PRO A 24 70.17 4.82 4.05
N GLN A 25 70.13 3.73 3.30
CA GLN A 25 70.62 3.76 1.92
C GLN A 25 69.69 4.66 1.08
N PRO A 26 70.23 5.45 0.14
CA PRO A 26 69.40 6.23 -0.77
C PRO A 26 68.54 5.28 -1.61
N ARG A 27 67.22 5.48 -1.56
CA ARG A 27 66.27 4.80 -2.44
C ARG A 27 66.74 4.97 -3.88
N GLN A 28 67.09 3.86 -4.54
CA GLN A 28 67.07 3.79 -6.00
C GLN A 28 65.65 4.16 -6.45
N ALA A 29 65.56 5.09 -7.40
CA ALA A 29 64.30 5.50 -7.99
C ALA A 29 63.68 4.30 -8.72
N ASP A 30 62.61 3.75 -8.15
CA ASP A 30 61.75 2.80 -8.83
C ASP A 30 61.05 3.52 -9.99
N PRO A 31 60.96 2.92 -11.19
CA PRO A 31 60.27 3.51 -12.34
C PRO A 31 58.75 3.34 -12.17
N THR A 32 58.17 3.97 -11.16
CA THR A 32 56.72 4.01 -10.99
C THR A 32 56.14 5.14 -11.83
N PRO A 33 55.13 4.90 -12.69
CA PRO A 33 54.38 5.96 -13.34
C PRO A 33 53.89 6.94 -12.25
N HIS A 34 54.00 8.24 -12.49
CA HIS A 34 53.46 9.24 -11.58
C HIS A 34 51.93 9.06 -11.47
N LEU A 35 51.46 8.27 -10.49
CA LEU A 35 50.04 8.06 -10.16
C LEU A 35 49.47 9.33 -9.52
N LEU A 36 49.37 10.40 -10.30
CA LEU A 36 48.92 11.72 -9.86
C LEU A 36 47.58 12.05 -10.53
N ALA A 37 46.54 12.15 -9.71
CA ALA A 37 45.21 12.58 -10.13
C ALA A 37 44.94 14.00 -9.60
N GLU A 38 44.44 14.90 -10.45
CA GLU A 38 44.25 16.32 -10.12
C GLU A 38 42.76 16.65 -10.10
N THR A 39 42.23 17.09 -8.95
CA THR A 39 40.84 17.58 -8.81
C THR A 39 40.83 19.10 -8.63
N ASP A 40 39.65 19.71 -8.51
CA ASP A 40 39.51 21.14 -8.27
C ASP A 40 39.87 21.58 -6.84
N TYR A 41 40.06 20.63 -5.91
CA TYR A 41 40.40 20.90 -4.52
C TYR A 41 41.71 20.27 -4.07
N GLY A 42 42.46 19.59 -4.94
CA GLY A 42 43.77 19.05 -4.59
C GLY A 42 44.36 18.11 -5.63
N SER A 43 45.65 17.79 -5.49
CA SER A 43 46.34 16.76 -6.28
C SER A 43 46.65 15.54 -5.43
N PHE A 44 46.25 14.35 -5.88
CA PHE A 44 46.32 13.11 -5.09
C PHE A 44 47.31 12.12 -5.70
N ARG A 45 48.35 11.78 -4.91
CA ARG A 45 49.32 10.74 -5.26
C ARG A 45 48.83 9.38 -4.78
N GLY A 46 48.68 8.44 -5.70
CA GLY A 46 48.33 7.05 -5.44
C GLY A 46 49.56 6.15 -5.34
N ALA A 47 49.31 4.86 -5.19
CA ALA A 47 50.34 3.81 -5.16
C ALA A 47 49.93 2.58 -6.00
N TYR A 48 50.90 1.74 -6.30
CA TYR A 48 50.75 0.55 -7.13
C TYR A 48 51.15 -0.70 -6.34
N SER A 49 50.32 -1.73 -6.37
CA SER A 49 50.64 -3.05 -5.81
C SER A 49 50.95 -4.02 -6.94
N SER A 50 52.22 -4.42 -7.06
CA SER A 50 52.64 -5.46 -8.02
C SER A 50 52.10 -6.85 -7.64
N ALA A 51 51.93 -7.13 -6.35
CA ALA A 51 51.41 -8.41 -5.84
C ALA A 51 49.97 -8.70 -6.31
N TYR A 52 49.14 -7.67 -6.39
CA TYR A 52 47.73 -7.79 -6.80
C TYR A 52 47.45 -7.13 -8.16
N ASN A 53 48.47 -6.54 -8.78
CA ASN A 53 48.37 -5.82 -10.04
C ASN A 53 47.23 -4.79 -10.05
N ILE A 54 47.26 -3.86 -9.09
CA ILE A 54 46.27 -2.78 -8.92
C ILE A 54 46.93 -1.44 -8.63
N SER A 55 46.34 -0.37 -9.15
CA SER A 55 46.59 1.02 -8.74
C SER A 55 45.52 1.46 -7.76
N TYR A 56 45.91 2.21 -6.74
CA TYR A 56 44.99 2.63 -5.70
C TYR A 56 45.31 4.01 -5.11
N TRP A 57 44.27 4.66 -4.59
CA TRP A 57 44.35 5.85 -3.76
C TRP A 57 43.55 5.60 -2.49
N ARG A 58 44.08 5.96 -1.33
CA ARG A 58 43.37 5.78 -0.04
C ARG A 58 43.13 7.15 0.61
N LYS A 59 42.29 7.22 1.63
CA LYS A 59 42.09 8.42 2.45
C LYS A 59 41.88 9.73 1.65
N ILE A 60 41.09 9.71 0.58
CA ILE A 60 40.70 10.94 -0.12
C ILE A 60 39.53 11.57 0.65
N PRO A 61 39.64 12.80 1.19
CA PRO A 61 38.52 13.45 1.86
C PRO A 61 37.48 13.84 0.80
N PHE A 62 36.24 13.38 0.97
CA PHE A 62 35.12 13.76 0.09
C PHE A 62 34.18 14.78 0.74
N ALA A 63 34.32 15.00 2.05
CA ALA A 63 33.58 15.99 2.82
C ALA A 63 34.43 16.52 3.98
N ALA A 64 34.03 17.65 4.56
CA ALA A 64 34.61 18.17 5.79
C ALA A 64 34.28 17.28 7.00
N PRO A 65 35.11 17.29 8.06
CA PRO A 65 34.85 16.53 9.28
C PRO A 65 33.46 16.85 9.89
N PRO A 66 32.61 15.84 10.17
CA PRO A 66 31.28 16.03 10.76
C PRO A 66 31.33 16.21 12.30
N VAL A 67 32.21 17.10 12.78
CA VAL A 67 32.42 17.40 14.21
C VAL A 67 31.76 18.72 14.61
N GLY A 68 31.52 18.90 15.91
CA GLY A 68 30.96 20.15 16.46
C GLY A 68 29.62 20.51 15.83
N GLU A 69 29.52 21.71 15.25
CA GLU A 69 28.30 22.17 14.56
C GLU A 69 27.89 21.33 13.35
N ASN A 70 28.82 20.57 12.76
CA ASN A 70 28.52 19.63 11.67
C ASN A 70 28.04 18.25 12.16
N ARG A 71 28.02 18.01 13.48
CA ARG A 71 27.43 16.78 14.03
C ARG A 71 25.93 16.76 13.74
N PHE A 72 25.45 15.62 13.24
CA PHE A 72 24.08 15.41 12.75
C PHE A 72 23.67 16.24 11.52
N ARG A 73 24.61 16.96 10.90
CA ARG A 73 24.37 17.72 9.65
C ARG A 73 24.81 16.91 8.45
N GLY A 74 24.18 17.12 7.29
CA GLY A 74 24.64 16.61 6.00
C GLY A 74 26.10 17.05 5.69
N PRO A 75 26.84 16.26 4.90
CA PRO A 75 28.25 16.49 4.63
C PRO A 75 28.50 17.86 3.99
N GLN A 76 29.48 18.61 4.52
CA GLN A 76 29.92 19.88 3.95
C GLN A 76 31.10 19.66 2.99
N PRO A 77 31.37 20.55 2.02
CA PRO A 77 32.48 20.41 1.08
C PRO A 77 33.85 20.23 1.78
N PRO A 78 34.76 19.39 1.25
CA PRO A 78 36.09 19.22 1.84
C PRO A 78 36.93 20.49 1.68
N ALA A 79 37.91 20.67 2.56
CA ALA A 79 38.87 21.77 2.45
C ALA A 79 39.80 21.57 1.24
N ALA A 80 40.22 22.67 0.62
CA ALA A 80 41.22 22.64 -0.43
C ALA A 80 42.59 22.19 0.14
N ILE A 81 43.28 21.32 -0.58
CA ILE A 81 44.60 20.80 -0.23
C ILE A 81 45.63 21.48 -1.13
N GLU A 82 46.55 22.22 -0.53
CA GLU A 82 47.67 22.83 -1.24
C GLU A 82 48.75 21.79 -1.55
N GLY A 83 49.22 21.76 -2.80
CA GLY A 83 50.26 20.83 -3.25
C GLY A 83 49.76 19.40 -3.50
N VAL A 84 50.66 18.42 -3.37
CA VAL A 84 50.37 17.00 -3.63
C VAL A 84 50.10 16.26 -2.32
N TYR A 85 48.87 15.79 -2.15
CA TYR A 85 48.44 14.92 -1.05
C TYR A 85 48.89 13.48 -1.29
N ASP A 86 49.67 12.92 -0.37
CA ASP A 86 49.95 11.49 -0.34
C ASP A 86 48.71 10.74 0.14
N SER A 87 48.02 10.06 -0.78
CA SER A 87 46.78 9.36 -0.46
C SER A 87 47.05 7.97 0.15
N ASP A 88 48.29 7.48 0.16
CA ASP A 88 48.59 6.13 0.65
C ASP A 88 48.73 6.06 2.18
N GLN A 89 47.67 6.43 2.89
CA GLN A 89 47.65 6.57 4.34
C GLN A 89 46.61 5.69 5.01
N ALA A 90 46.92 5.23 6.22
CA ALA A 90 45.93 4.65 7.13
C ALA A 90 44.99 5.75 7.67
N PHE A 91 43.75 5.36 7.92
CA PHE A 91 42.71 6.21 8.47
C PHE A 91 41.63 5.34 9.14
N ASP A 92 40.93 5.93 10.10
CA ASP A 92 40.02 5.25 11.01
C ASP A 92 38.62 5.00 10.43
N MET A 93 37.77 4.27 11.12
CA MET A 93 36.35 4.15 10.80
C MET A 93 35.54 5.28 11.47
N CYS A 94 34.30 5.50 11.01
CA CYS A 94 33.37 6.38 11.74
C CYS A 94 33.05 5.82 13.14
N PRO A 95 32.66 6.66 14.12
CA PRO A 95 32.46 6.22 15.49
C PRO A 95 31.36 5.17 15.58
N GLN A 96 31.63 4.04 16.24
CA GLN A 96 30.71 2.91 16.28
C GLN A 96 30.80 2.07 17.55
N ARG A 97 29.92 1.06 17.59
CA ARG A 97 29.54 0.25 18.76
C ARG A 97 30.69 -0.52 19.42
N THR A 98 31.64 -1.03 18.65
CA THR A 98 32.57 -2.09 19.07
C THR A 98 34.04 -1.68 19.11
N VAL A 99 34.41 -0.60 18.42
CA VAL A 99 35.80 -0.11 18.30
C VAL A 99 35.78 1.41 18.33
N ASN A 100 36.84 2.02 18.91
CA ASN A 100 37.03 3.46 18.83
C ASN A 100 37.26 3.87 17.37
N GLY A 101 36.49 4.86 16.91
CA GLY A 101 36.63 5.49 15.61
C GLY A 101 36.74 7.01 15.77
N SER A 102 36.97 7.71 14.67
CA SER A 102 37.07 9.18 14.63
C SER A 102 35.79 9.77 14.06
N GLU A 103 35.31 10.90 14.60
CA GLU A 103 34.24 11.66 13.93
C GLU A 103 34.72 12.26 12.61
N ASP A 104 36.00 12.66 12.52
CA ASP A 104 36.64 12.96 11.23
C ASP A 104 36.84 11.66 10.48
N CYS A 105 35.80 11.23 9.73
CA CYS A 105 35.78 9.94 9.07
C CYS A 105 35.35 9.92 7.59
N LEU A 106 35.05 11.06 6.98
CA LEU A 106 34.45 11.12 5.64
C LEU A 106 35.51 11.08 4.53
N TYR A 107 36.16 9.93 4.40
CA TYR A 107 37.15 9.63 3.38
C TYR A 107 36.73 8.44 2.50
N LEU A 108 37.29 8.38 1.29
CA LEU A 108 37.09 7.27 0.35
C LEU A 108 38.42 6.68 -0.14
N GLY A 109 38.36 5.43 -0.61
CA GLY A 109 39.45 4.74 -1.28
C GLY A 109 39.05 4.26 -2.67
N LEU A 110 40.02 4.20 -3.59
CA LEU A 110 39.84 3.86 -5.00
C LEU A 110 40.77 2.72 -5.38
N TYR A 111 40.29 1.73 -6.13
CA TYR A 111 41.08 0.59 -6.59
C TYR A 111 40.70 0.18 -8.00
N SER A 112 41.69 -0.02 -8.86
CA SER A 112 41.48 -0.50 -10.24
C SER A 112 42.69 -1.26 -10.77
N ARG A 113 42.54 -1.94 -11.92
CA ARG A 113 43.69 -2.42 -12.72
C ARG A 113 44.64 -1.25 -13.04
N PRO A 114 45.92 -1.53 -13.36
CA PRO A 114 46.96 -0.50 -13.45
C PRO A 114 46.49 0.75 -14.17
N TRP A 115 46.63 1.90 -13.50
CA TRP A 115 46.17 3.18 -14.01
C TRP A 115 47.27 3.86 -14.82
N THR A 116 46.88 4.49 -15.93
CA THR A 116 47.69 5.46 -16.68
C THR A 116 46.83 6.66 -17.06
N LYS A 117 47.46 7.84 -17.23
CA LYS A 117 46.75 9.12 -17.43
C LYS A 117 45.83 9.13 -18.66
N ASP A 118 46.25 8.44 -19.73
CA ASP A 118 45.58 8.47 -21.04
C ASP A 118 44.81 7.18 -21.36
N GLN A 119 44.50 6.35 -20.35
CA GLN A 119 43.71 5.14 -20.55
C GLN A 119 42.23 5.44 -20.84
N PRO A 120 41.51 4.55 -21.53
CA PRO A 120 40.05 4.60 -21.61
C PRO A 120 39.39 4.61 -20.22
N LEU A 121 38.32 5.37 -20.07
CA LEU A 121 37.56 5.42 -18.82
C LEU A 121 36.87 4.07 -18.54
N LYS A 122 36.90 3.65 -17.28
CA LYS A 122 36.42 2.34 -16.83
C LYS A 122 35.05 2.45 -16.14
N PRO A 123 34.17 1.43 -16.24
CA PRO A 123 32.98 1.34 -15.40
C PRO A 123 33.31 1.51 -13.91
N VAL A 124 32.48 2.25 -13.19
CA VAL A 124 32.71 2.61 -11.78
C VAL A 124 31.73 1.86 -10.88
N VAL A 125 32.21 1.32 -9.77
CA VAL A 125 31.40 0.66 -8.74
C VAL A 125 31.58 1.37 -7.41
N VAL A 126 30.58 2.13 -6.97
CA VAL A 126 30.57 2.77 -5.65
C VAL A 126 29.99 1.79 -4.64
N THR A 127 30.80 1.37 -3.68
CA THR A 127 30.50 0.25 -2.78
C THR A 127 30.20 0.72 -1.36
N PHE A 128 28.98 0.48 -0.89
CA PHE A 128 28.58 0.74 0.49
C PHE A 128 28.73 -0.53 1.33
N TYR A 129 29.43 -0.44 2.47
CA TYR A 129 29.62 -1.56 3.37
C TYR A 129 28.36 -1.90 4.16
N GLY A 130 28.29 -3.13 4.67
CA GLY A 130 27.23 -3.59 5.57
C GLY A 130 27.48 -3.28 7.05
N GLY A 131 26.71 -3.91 7.93
CA GLY A 131 26.85 -3.75 9.39
C GLY A 131 25.60 -3.22 10.10
N GLY A 132 24.42 -3.48 9.53
CA GLY A 132 23.12 -3.12 10.13
C GLY A 132 22.95 -1.63 10.42
N PHE A 133 23.68 -0.77 9.69
CA PHE A 133 23.79 0.67 9.91
C PHE A 133 24.34 1.10 11.29
N ILE A 134 24.85 0.17 12.11
CA ILE A 134 25.38 0.46 13.45
C ILE A 134 26.91 0.40 13.52
N GLN A 135 27.54 -0.19 12.50
CA GLN A 135 28.98 -0.44 12.40
C GLN A 135 29.39 -0.67 10.93
N GLY A 136 30.69 -0.72 10.67
CA GLY A 136 31.28 -0.95 9.34
C GLY A 136 32.34 0.11 8.96
N SER A 137 33.08 -0.15 7.89
CA SER A 137 34.06 0.78 7.33
C SER A 137 34.36 0.51 5.86
N ALA A 138 34.83 1.53 5.15
CA ALA A 138 35.44 1.40 3.83
C ALA A 138 36.61 0.42 3.84
N SER A 139 36.85 -0.23 2.69
CA SER A 139 37.99 -1.10 2.52
C SER A 139 39.24 -0.29 2.18
N PHE A 140 40.14 -0.13 3.16
CA PHE A 140 41.47 0.46 2.97
C PHE A 140 42.59 -0.59 2.87
N SER A 141 42.25 -1.88 2.77
CA SER A 141 43.20 -2.99 2.69
C SER A 141 43.73 -3.22 1.26
N ILE A 142 44.87 -3.89 1.16
CA ILE A 142 45.47 -4.31 -0.12
C ILE A 142 45.66 -5.84 -0.08
N PRO A 143 44.86 -6.63 -0.83
CA PRO A 143 43.84 -6.17 -1.78
C PRO A 143 42.58 -5.68 -1.05
N PRO A 144 41.71 -4.89 -1.71
CA PRO A 144 40.45 -4.47 -1.12
C PRO A 144 39.46 -5.65 -1.03
N SER A 145 38.39 -5.46 -0.26
CA SER A 145 37.15 -6.25 -0.40
C SER A 145 36.71 -6.27 -1.87
N ALA A 146 36.02 -7.32 -2.31
CA ALA A 146 35.59 -7.50 -3.70
C ALA A 146 36.70 -7.73 -4.74
N TYR A 147 37.98 -7.77 -4.34
CA TYR A 147 39.08 -8.07 -5.26
C TYR A 147 38.89 -9.37 -6.06
N PRO A 148 38.31 -10.47 -5.52
CA PRO A 148 37.94 -11.62 -6.34
C PRO A 148 37.06 -11.29 -7.56
N ILE A 149 36.14 -10.32 -7.49
CA ILE A 149 35.36 -9.89 -8.66
C ILE A 149 36.27 -9.23 -9.71
N LEU A 150 37.19 -8.36 -9.29
CA LEU A 150 38.18 -7.75 -10.18
C LEU A 150 39.15 -8.79 -10.78
N ASN A 151 39.38 -9.90 -10.07
CA ASN A 151 40.33 -10.95 -10.42
C ASN A 151 39.70 -12.18 -11.08
N VAL A 152 38.38 -12.21 -11.28
CA VAL A 152 37.69 -13.39 -11.83
C VAL A 152 38.08 -13.66 -13.30
N SER A 153 38.40 -12.61 -14.05
CA SER A 153 38.87 -12.66 -15.43
C SER A 153 39.91 -11.57 -15.68
N GLY A 154 40.82 -11.79 -16.65
CA GLY A 154 41.71 -10.75 -17.16
C GLY A 154 40.98 -9.63 -17.91
N SER A 155 39.74 -9.87 -18.32
CA SER A 155 38.85 -8.88 -18.95
C SER A 155 38.04 -8.05 -17.95
N SER A 156 38.09 -8.38 -16.65
CA SER A 156 37.42 -7.58 -15.61
C SER A 156 38.19 -6.30 -15.36
N ASP A 157 37.78 -5.20 -16.01
CA ASP A 157 38.43 -3.90 -15.90
C ASP A 157 37.43 -2.82 -15.46
N MET A 158 37.45 -2.53 -14.16
CA MET A 158 36.54 -1.60 -13.51
C MET A 158 37.25 -0.89 -12.34
N LEU A 159 36.67 0.21 -11.89
CA LEU A 159 37.17 1.00 -10.77
C LEU A 159 36.20 0.92 -9.59
N PHE A 160 36.68 0.49 -8.42
CA PHE A 160 35.89 0.46 -7.19
C PHE A 160 36.15 1.70 -6.34
N VAL A 161 35.08 2.28 -5.78
CA VAL A 161 35.09 3.38 -4.81
C VAL A 161 34.54 2.87 -3.48
N TYR A 162 35.29 3.00 -2.40
CA TYR A 162 34.89 2.62 -1.05
C TYR A 162 34.86 3.85 -0.13
N PRO A 163 33.70 4.47 0.11
CA PRO A 163 33.55 5.54 1.08
C PRO A 163 33.25 5.05 2.49
N ASN A 164 33.73 5.78 3.48
CA ASN A 164 33.12 5.81 4.80
C ASN A 164 31.82 6.62 4.78
N TYR A 165 30.84 6.21 5.59
CA TYR A 165 29.62 6.97 5.85
C TYR A 165 29.23 6.82 7.33
N ARG A 166 28.62 7.85 7.91
CA ARG A 166 28.24 7.82 9.33
C ARG A 166 27.19 6.75 9.60
N THR A 167 27.35 6.06 10.73
CA THR A 167 26.47 4.98 11.22
C THR A 167 25.85 5.36 12.56
N ASN A 168 24.94 4.52 13.07
CA ASN A 168 24.30 4.62 14.37
C ASN A 168 23.67 6.01 14.64
N ALA A 169 23.63 6.45 15.90
CA ALA A 169 23.15 7.79 16.27
C ALA A 169 23.87 8.92 15.50
N PHE A 170 25.15 8.78 15.13
CA PHE A 170 25.84 9.85 14.37
C PHE A 170 25.34 10.00 12.94
N GLY A 171 24.83 8.92 12.33
CA GLY A 171 24.38 8.90 10.94
C GLY A 171 22.87 8.85 10.75
N LEU A 172 22.12 8.45 11.77
CA LEU A 172 20.70 8.05 11.66
C LEU A 172 19.90 8.39 12.91
N LEU A 173 20.22 9.49 13.60
CA LEU A 173 19.39 10.00 14.70
C LEU A 173 18.11 10.65 14.10
N PRO A 174 16.91 10.12 14.41
CA PRO A 174 15.66 10.74 13.96
C PRO A 174 15.18 11.80 14.97
N GLY A 175 13.93 12.24 14.85
CA GLY A 175 13.27 13.08 15.84
C GLY A 175 12.92 14.47 15.31
N LYS A 176 11.91 15.08 15.94
CA LYS A 176 11.39 16.41 15.57
C LYS A 176 12.43 17.50 15.77
N GLU A 177 13.31 17.34 16.75
CA GLU A 177 14.40 18.28 17.06
C GLU A 177 15.43 18.36 15.94
N ILE A 178 15.82 17.21 15.37
CA ILE A 178 16.71 17.16 14.20
C ILE A 178 16.04 17.83 13.01
N ALA A 179 14.77 17.50 12.74
CA ALA A 179 14.02 18.04 11.61
C ALA A 179 13.77 19.57 11.69
N ALA A 180 13.65 20.11 12.92
CA ALA A 180 13.38 21.53 13.14
C ALA A 180 14.64 22.40 13.14
N ASP A 181 15.84 21.82 13.29
CA ASP A 181 17.10 22.57 13.34
C ASP A 181 17.69 22.78 11.94
N PRO A 182 17.85 24.02 11.46
CA PRO A 182 18.43 24.29 10.14
C PRO A 182 19.93 23.93 10.04
N GLY A 183 20.57 23.66 11.17
CA GLY A 183 21.95 23.20 11.26
C GLY A 183 22.10 21.68 11.37
N SER A 184 21.03 20.90 11.19
CA SER A 184 21.03 19.45 11.25
C SER A 184 20.21 18.88 10.09
N ASP A 185 20.42 17.60 9.79
CA ASP A 185 19.70 16.91 8.73
C ASP A 185 19.30 15.52 9.24
N LEU A 186 18.16 15.03 8.76
CA LEU A 186 17.80 13.62 8.94
C LEU A 186 18.62 12.76 7.98
N ASN A 187 18.80 11.49 8.34
CA ASN A 187 19.56 10.51 7.55
C ASN A 187 20.98 10.97 7.09
N PRO A 188 21.79 11.66 7.92
CA PRO A 188 23.08 12.21 7.46
C PRO A 188 24.05 11.15 6.94
N GLY A 189 23.96 9.90 7.41
CA GLY A 189 24.73 8.78 6.85
C GLY A 189 24.35 8.42 5.40
N LEU A 190 23.09 8.60 5.01
CA LEU A 190 22.66 8.46 3.61
C LEU A 190 23.08 9.68 2.77
N LEU A 191 23.11 10.87 3.39
CA LEU A 191 23.61 12.08 2.72
C LEU A 191 25.14 12.02 2.50
N ASP A 192 25.90 11.38 3.39
CA ASP A 192 27.32 11.07 3.18
C ASP A 192 27.51 10.21 1.92
N GLN A 193 26.66 9.20 1.73
CA GLN A 193 26.69 8.33 0.55
C GLN A 193 26.31 9.11 -0.71
N GLU A 194 25.28 9.96 -0.66
CA GLU A 194 24.91 10.83 -1.77
C GLU A 194 26.05 11.77 -2.16
N ALA A 195 26.76 12.34 -1.17
CA ALA A 195 27.93 13.19 -1.41
C ALA A 195 29.05 12.45 -2.14
N VAL A 196 29.27 11.16 -1.85
CA VAL A 196 30.24 10.34 -2.59
C VAL A 196 29.80 10.11 -4.03
N LEU A 197 28.50 9.93 -4.29
CA LEU A 197 27.98 9.80 -5.65
C LEU A 197 28.17 11.11 -6.43
N ARG A 198 27.93 12.26 -5.79
CA ARG A 198 28.19 13.59 -6.36
C ARG A 198 29.69 13.81 -6.61
N TRP A 199 30.54 13.42 -5.66
CA TRP A 199 31.99 13.45 -5.81
C TRP A 199 32.46 12.57 -6.98
N THR A 200 31.90 11.36 -7.09
CA THR A 200 32.20 10.41 -8.17
C THR A 200 31.83 11.02 -9.52
N LYS A 201 30.62 11.56 -9.67
CA LYS A 201 30.19 12.22 -10.91
C LYS A 201 31.11 13.38 -11.32
N LYS A 202 31.67 14.10 -10.35
CA LYS A 202 32.50 15.28 -10.60
C LYS A 202 33.98 14.95 -10.83
N HIS A 203 34.52 13.94 -10.17
CA HIS A 203 35.98 13.76 -10.07
C HIS A 203 36.52 12.42 -10.58
N ILE A 204 35.68 11.39 -10.78
CA ILE A 204 36.19 10.04 -11.00
C ILE A 204 36.97 9.87 -12.32
N ALA A 205 36.72 10.74 -13.31
CA ALA A 205 37.44 10.78 -14.57
C ALA A 205 38.96 11.02 -14.38
N HIS A 206 39.35 11.82 -13.38
CA HIS A 206 40.76 12.05 -13.05
C HIS A 206 41.47 10.80 -12.51
N PHE A 207 40.70 9.82 -12.05
CA PHE A 207 41.17 8.52 -11.58
C PHE A 207 40.93 7.40 -12.60
N GLY A 208 40.54 7.75 -13.83
CA GLY A 208 40.31 6.80 -14.92
C GLY A 208 38.96 6.07 -14.88
N GLY A 209 37.98 6.56 -14.12
CA GLY A 209 36.61 6.04 -14.11
C GLY A 209 35.65 6.84 -14.99
N ASP A 210 34.63 6.19 -15.52
CA ASP A 210 33.57 6.79 -16.33
C ASP A 210 32.44 7.31 -15.43
N PRO A 211 32.22 8.65 -15.33
CA PRO A 211 31.15 9.21 -14.52
C PRO A 211 29.75 8.87 -15.07
N ASP A 212 29.60 8.49 -16.33
CA ASP A 212 28.31 8.16 -16.94
C ASP A 212 27.98 6.66 -16.86
N ASN A 213 28.94 5.84 -16.43
CA ASN A 213 28.80 4.41 -16.23
C ASN A 213 29.04 3.98 -14.77
N VAL A 214 28.24 4.56 -13.87
CA VAL A 214 28.30 4.31 -12.42
C VAL A 214 27.29 3.24 -12.01
N THR A 215 27.79 2.27 -11.25
CA THR A 215 27.01 1.26 -10.51
C THR A 215 27.13 1.53 -9.01
N VAL A 216 26.02 1.56 -8.29
CA VAL A 216 26.05 1.47 -6.83
C VAL A 216 25.91 0.02 -6.40
N TRP A 217 26.69 -0.40 -5.43
CA TRP A 217 26.65 -1.76 -4.90
C TRP A 217 26.81 -1.77 -3.38
N GLY A 218 26.19 -2.74 -2.71
CA GLY A 218 26.42 -2.95 -1.30
C GLY A 218 25.86 -4.25 -0.79
N GLN A 219 26.36 -4.66 0.38
CA GLN A 219 25.94 -5.88 1.08
C GLN A 219 25.26 -5.53 2.40
N SER A 220 24.21 -6.26 2.81
CA SER A 220 23.51 -6.03 4.08
C SER A 220 22.97 -4.60 4.16
N ALA A 221 23.30 -3.84 5.21
CA ALA A 221 22.96 -2.42 5.33
C ALA A 221 23.51 -1.58 4.17
N GLY A 222 24.61 -1.99 3.53
CA GLY A 222 25.09 -1.37 2.29
C GLY A 222 24.17 -1.65 1.11
N GLY A 223 23.56 -2.83 1.06
CA GLY A 223 22.48 -3.13 0.11
C GLY A 223 21.22 -2.33 0.44
N GLY A 224 20.89 -2.16 1.72
CA GLY A 224 19.87 -1.22 2.17
C GLY A 224 20.17 0.22 1.75
N SER A 225 21.44 0.65 1.79
CA SER A 225 21.88 1.93 1.25
C SER A 225 21.69 2.03 -0.26
N VAL A 226 21.94 0.96 -1.02
CA VAL A 226 21.62 0.92 -2.46
C VAL A 226 20.13 1.14 -2.69
N LEU A 227 19.26 0.47 -1.92
CA LEU A 227 17.82 0.72 -1.94
C LEU A 227 17.50 2.18 -1.61
N ALA A 228 18.07 2.74 -0.53
CA ALA A 228 17.87 4.14 -0.16
C ALA A 228 18.30 5.12 -1.26
N GLN A 229 19.44 4.91 -1.92
CA GLN A 229 19.90 5.78 -3.01
C GLN A 229 19.04 5.62 -4.27
N ALA A 230 18.46 4.44 -4.50
CA ALA A 230 17.51 4.20 -5.59
C ALA A 230 16.14 4.86 -5.34
N LEU A 231 15.74 5.03 -4.09
CA LEU A 231 14.53 5.77 -3.70
C LEU A 231 14.79 7.28 -3.54
N GLY A 232 16.01 7.61 -3.10
CA GLY A 232 16.42 8.91 -2.61
C GLY A 232 16.25 9.99 -3.66
N ARG A 233 15.52 11.07 -3.35
CA ARG A 233 15.29 12.21 -4.26
C ARG A 233 14.70 11.75 -5.62
N SER A 234 13.78 10.78 -5.60
CA SER A 234 13.14 10.24 -6.82
C SER A 234 12.60 11.36 -7.72
N GLY A 235 12.97 11.34 -9.01
CA GLY A 235 12.60 12.38 -9.99
C GLY A 235 13.61 13.54 -10.15
N GLN A 236 14.71 13.55 -9.39
CA GLN A 236 15.83 14.48 -9.59
C GLN A 236 16.89 13.91 -10.57
N GLN A 237 18.02 14.61 -10.73
CA GLN A 237 19.13 14.18 -11.60
C GLN A 237 19.70 12.82 -11.14
N ARG A 238 19.75 11.84 -12.05
CA ARG A 238 20.33 10.51 -11.79
C ARG A 238 21.84 10.60 -11.58
N LEU A 239 22.32 10.07 -10.45
CA LEU A 239 23.76 10.01 -10.11
C LEU A 239 24.42 8.68 -10.49
N PHE A 240 23.62 7.66 -10.79
CA PHE A 240 24.07 6.34 -11.23
C PHE A 240 23.04 5.73 -12.20
N ARG A 241 23.46 4.72 -12.94
CA ARG A 241 22.62 4.02 -13.95
C ARG A 241 22.21 2.63 -13.47
N LYS A 242 23.15 1.94 -12.80
CA LYS A 242 23.02 0.54 -12.36
C LYS A 242 23.03 0.47 -10.85
N ALA A 243 22.28 -0.47 -10.29
CA ALA A 243 22.25 -0.68 -8.85
C ALA A 243 22.25 -2.18 -8.53
N MET A 244 23.14 -2.61 -7.65
CA MET A 244 23.24 -4.00 -7.21
C MET A 244 23.10 -4.11 -5.70
N ALA A 245 22.22 -4.97 -5.21
CA ALA A 245 21.95 -5.10 -3.79
C ALA A 245 22.12 -6.56 -3.34
N SER A 246 23.20 -6.85 -2.60
CA SER A 246 23.45 -8.19 -2.07
C SER A 246 22.90 -8.28 -0.64
N SER A 247 21.89 -9.11 -0.42
CA SER A 247 21.20 -9.26 0.88
C SER A 247 20.75 -7.90 1.44
N PRO A 248 19.95 -7.09 0.73
CA PRO A 248 19.65 -5.72 1.14
C PRO A 248 18.90 -5.69 2.48
N PHE A 249 19.57 -5.21 3.52
CA PHE A 249 18.97 -5.07 4.85
C PHE A 249 18.13 -3.79 4.90
N TRP A 250 16.82 -3.95 4.78
CA TRP A 250 15.83 -2.86 4.80
C TRP A 250 14.84 -3.05 5.96
N PRO A 251 15.19 -2.57 7.16
CA PRO A 251 14.32 -2.71 8.34
C PRO A 251 13.08 -1.80 8.23
N LYS A 252 12.15 -1.95 9.19
CA LYS A 252 10.97 -1.08 9.31
C LYS A 252 11.38 0.39 9.29
N THR A 253 10.94 1.10 8.26
CA THR A 253 11.32 2.49 7.98
C THR A 253 10.20 3.41 8.47
N TYR A 254 10.35 3.94 9.68
CA TYR A 254 9.37 4.84 10.28
C TYR A 254 9.47 6.25 9.70
N ARG A 255 8.39 7.03 9.81
CA ARG A 255 8.49 8.49 9.68
C ARG A 255 9.38 9.04 10.80
N HIS A 256 10.19 10.05 10.49
CA HIS A 256 11.14 10.63 11.44
C HIS A 256 10.52 11.13 12.75
N ASP A 257 9.22 11.46 12.73
CA ASP A 257 8.45 12.02 13.84
C ASP A 257 7.44 11.03 14.46
N SER A 258 7.46 9.77 14.05
CA SER A 258 6.62 8.72 14.65
C SER A 258 7.02 8.45 16.11
N PRO A 259 6.12 7.88 16.94
CA PRO A 259 6.46 7.55 18.32
C PRO A 259 7.72 6.67 18.46
N GLU A 260 7.91 5.69 17.56
CA GLU A 260 9.07 4.79 17.57
C GLU A 260 10.38 5.50 17.24
N ALA A 261 10.33 6.43 16.27
CA ALA A 261 11.47 7.24 15.87
C ALA A 261 11.80 8.29 16.96
N GLN A 262 10.80 9.01 17.47
CA GLN A 262 11.00 10.01 18.52
C GLN A 262 11.57 9.38 19.81
N ASP A 263 11.13 8.17 20.18
CA ASP A 263 11.65 7.45 21.35
C ASP A 263 13.16 7.16 21.24
N LEU A 264 13.72 7.03 20.02
CA LEU A 264 15.19 6.91 19.85
C LEU A 264 15.92 8.20 20.19
N TYR A 265 15.37 9.34 19.78
CA TYR A 265 15.92 10.65 20.10
C TYR A 265 15.86 10.91 21.60
N ASP A 266 14.69 10.72 22.19
CA ASP A 266 14.43 10.98 23.61
C ASP A 266 15.32 10.10 24.50
N GLU A 267 15.46 8.82 24.16
CA GLU A 267 16.29 7.88 24.90
C GLU A 267 17.78 8.18 24.76
N LEU A 268 18.24 8.62 23.58
CA LEU A 268 19.62 9.08 23.40
C LEU A 268 19.88 10.31 24.27
N ALA A 269 19.01 11.33 24.20
CA ALA A 269 19.11 12.54 25.01
C ALA A 269 19.11 12.22 26.51
N ARG A 270 18.25 11.29 26.97
CA ARG A 270 18.21 10.86 28.36
C ARG A 270 19.50 10.17 28.80
N ARG A 271 20.03 9.26 27.98
CA ARG A 271 21.25 8.48 28.32
C ARG A 271 22.52 9.31 28.29
N THR A 272 22.57 10.38 27.50
CA THR A 272 23.70 11.32 27.46
C THR A 272 23.57 12.47 28.47
N GLY A 273 22.47 12.54 29.22
CA GLY A 273 22.21 13.63 30.17
C GLY A 273 21.75 14.94 29.53
N CYS A 274 21.28 14.89 28.27
CA CYS A 274 20.81 16.03 27.48
C CYS A 274 19.28 16.17 27.43
N ALA A 275 18.51 15.43 28.22
CA ALA A 275 17.05 15.53 28.20
C ALA A 275 16.55 16.92 28.65
N GLY A 276 15.57 17.48 27.94
CA GLY A 276 14.93 18.76 28.24
C GLY A 276 15.02 19.78 27.09
N PRO A 277 14.62 21.05 27.35
CA PRO A 277 14.76 22.13 26.36
C PRO A 277 16.22 22.31 25.94
N GLY A 278 16.48 22.42 24.63
CA GLY A 278 17.84 22.54 24.09
C GLY A 278 18.62 21.23 24.01
N SER A 279 17.92 20.08 24.04
CA SER A 279 18.52 18.74 23.97
C SER A 279 19.48 18.56 22.79
N LEU A 280 19.13 19.07 21.60
CA LEU A 280 19.98 18.95 20.41
C LEU A 280 21.30 19.72 20.55
N THR A 281 21.24 20.96 21.07
CA THR A 281 22.45 21.76 21.34
C THR A 281 23.37 21.04 22.32
N CYS A 282 22.81 20.42 23.36
CA CYS A 282 23.57 19.59 24.29
C CYS A 282 24.19 18.37 23.58
N LEU A 283 23.44 17.65 22.74
CA LEU A 283 23.93 16.49 22.00
C LEU A 283 25.06 16.85 21.01
N LYS A 284 24.98 18.01 20.35
CA LYS A 284 26.05 18.53 19.49
C LYS A 284 27.35 18.81 20.27
N GLY A 285 27.24 19.24 21.52
CA GLY A 285 28.37 19.46 22.42
C GLY A 285 28.82 18.23 23.25
N ALA A 286 28.09 17.12 23.20
CA ALA A 286 28.34 15.96 24.05
C ALA A 286 29.64 15.23 23.67
N ASP A 287 30.22 14.52 24.64
CA ASP A 287 31.37 13.66 24.39
C ASP A 287 31.02 12.50 23.45
N VAL A 288 31.94 12.18 22.53
CA VAL A 288 31.73 11.13 21.51
C VAL A 288 31.53 9.77 22.16
N GLN A 289 32.26 9.46 23.24
CA GLN A 289 32.12 8.19 23.95
C GLN A 289 30.75 8.09 24.62
N ALA A 290 30.24 9.19 25.21
CA ALA A 290 28.91 9.21 25.82
C ALA A 290 27.80 8.87 24.81
N ILE A 291 27.84 9.44 23.60
CA ILE A 291 26.87 9.12 22.53
C ILE A 291 27.02 7.66 22.08
N ARG A 292 28.24 7.15 21.93
CA ARG A 292 28.50 5.76 21.52
C ARG A 292 27.96 4.75 22.54
N ASP A 293 28.23 4.96 23.82
CA ASP A 293 27.77 4.09 24.89
C ASP A 293 26.25 4.08 24.97
N ALA A 294 25.61 5.25 24.86
CA ALA A 294 24.16 5.37 24.80
C ALA A 294 23.59 4.65 23.57
N SER A 295 24.20 4.84 22.39
CA SER A 295 23.78 4.24 21.13
C SER A 295 23.88 2.71 21.14
N LEU A 296 24.94 2.15 21.74
CA LEU A 296 25.11 0.71 21.97
C LEU A 296 24.04 0.17 22.91
N ALA A 297 23.76 0.86 24.01
CA ALA A 297 22.76 0.43 24.98
C ALA A 297 21.34 0.41 24.39
N ILE A 298 20.98 1.42 23.58
CA ILE A 298 19.71 1.48 22.84
C ILE A 298 19.60 0.33 21.84
N SER A 299 20.66 0.07 21.05
CA SER A 299 20.66 -1.03 20.08
C SER A 299 20.47 -2.38 20.77
N SER A 300 21.11 -2.58 21.93
CA SER A 300 21.07 -3.84 22.68
C SER A 300 19.71 -4.10 23.32
N SER A 301 19.02 -3.06 23.80
CA SER A 301 17.71 -3.23 24.43
C SER A 301 16.58 -3.59 23.46
N ARG A 302 16.80 -3.40 22.14
CA ARG A 302 15.80 -3.62 21.08
C ARG A 302 16.15 -4.75 20.10
N GLN A 303 17.20 -5.53 20.38
CA GLN A 303 17.79 -6.50 19.44
C GLN A 303 16.77 -7.49 18.81
N TYR A 304 15.76 -7.95 19.57
CA TYR A 304 14.78 -8.93 19.11
C TYR A 304 13.32 -8.42 19.14
N THR A 305 13.12 -7.12 19.14
CA THR A 305 11.79 -6.50 19.27
C THR A 305 11.51 -5.54 18.10
N THR A 306 10.73 -4.50 18.38
CA THR A 306 10.12 -3.56 17.43
C THR A 306 11.16 -2.88 16.54
N SER A 307 12.38 -2.71 17.04
CA SER A 307 13.49 -2.04 16.35
C SER A 307 14.75 -2.90 16.33
N SER A 308 14.66 -4.18 15.94
CA SER A 308 15.84 -4.98 15.59
C SER A 308 16.71 -4.17 14.60
N PHE A 309 17.85 -3.68 15.07
CA PHE A 309 18.67 -2.61 14.46
C PHE A 309 18.01 -1.23 14.50
N ALA A 310 18.04 -0.63 15.69
CA ALA A 310 17.29 0.58 16.03
C ALA A 310 17.72 1.84 15.26
N TRP A 311 18.97 1.89 14.81
CA TRP A 311 19.48 2.97 13.97
C TRP A 311 19.33 2.55 12.51
N ALA A 312 18.36 3.14 11.81
CA ALA A 312 18.03 2.82 10.43
C ALA A 312 17.53 4.07 9.70
N PRO A 313 17.46 4.06 8.36
CA PRO A 313 16.82 5.12 7.60
C PRO A 313 15.40 5.43 8.08
N VAL A 314 15.00 6.70 8.01
CA VAL A 314 13.63 7.16 8.28
C VAL A 314 13.05 7.90 7.09
N VAL A 315 11.71 7.88 6.96
CA VAL A 315 11.00 8.72 6.00
C VAL A 315 11.04 10.17 6.49
N ASP A 316 11.85 11.00 5.83
CA ASP A 316 12.11 12.39 6.19
C ASP A 316 11.29 13.39 5.36
N GLY A 317 10.74 12.97 4.21
CA GLY A 317 9.98 13.83 3.31
C GLY A 317 10.83 14.63 2.32
N ASP A 318 12.16 14.48 2.33
CA ASP A 318 13.09 15.13 1.38
C ASP A 318 13.94 14.08 0.64
N PHE A 319 14.85 13.41 1.35
CA PHE A 319 15.64 12.33 0.75
C PHE A 319 14.76 11.09 0.56
N LEU A 320 14.12 10.58 1.63
CA LEU A 320 13.14 9.50 1.56
C LEU A 320 11.73 10.06 1.78
N ALA A 321 10.94 10.14 0.70
CA ALA A 321 9.59 10.68 0.73
C ALA A 321 8.53 9.68 1.21
N GLU A 322 8.76 8.38 0.99
CA GLU A 322 7.78 7.31 1.22
C GLU A 322 8.47 5.95 1.47
N PRO A 323 7.74 4.91 1.92
CA PRO A 323 8.27 3.56 2.09
C PRO A 323 8.66 2.88 0.76
N LEU A 324 9.64 1.96 0.81
CA LEU A 324 10.12 1.18 -0.35
C LEU A 324 8.99 0.47 -1.10
N SER A 325 8.06 -0.16 -0.40
CA SER A 325 6.95 -0.91 -1.02
C SER A 325 6.07 -0.02 -1.89
N GLU A 326 5.78 1.20 -1.44
CA GLU A 326 4.98 2.18 -2.20
C GLU A 326 5.75 2.72 -3.40
N ALA A 327 7.01 3.10 -3.19
CA ALA A 327 7.84 3.65 -4.26
C ALA A 327 8.12 2.64 -5.37
N ALA A 328 8.41 1.38 -5.00
CA ALA A 328 8.64 0.30 -5.94
C ALA A 328 7.36 -0.03 -6.73
N ALA A 329 6.20 -0.13 -6.07
CA ALA A 329 4.92 -0.36 -6.74
C ALA A 329 4.55 0.76 -7.71
N ALA A 330 4.87 2.01 -7.38
CA ALA A 330 4.64 3.17 -8.24
C ALA A 330 5.72 3.37 -9.32
N GLY A 331 6.79 2.56 -9.34
CA GLY A 331 7.92 2.72 -10.26
C GLY A 331 8.68 4.05 -10.09
N ARG A 332 8.66 4.62 -8.87
CA ARG A 332 9.30 5.89 -8.48
C ARG A 332 10.72 5.66 -8.00
N VAL A 333 11.59 5.24 -8.91
CA VAL A 333 12.97 4.84 -8.58
C VAL A 333 14.01 5.48 -9.51
N ASN A 334 15.24 5.68 -9.00
CA ASN A 334 16.35 6.40 -9.61
C ASN A 334 17.44 5.48 -10.22
N MET A 335 17.09 4.25 -10.58
CA MET A 335 17.96 3.32 -11.32
C MET A 335 17.29 2.85 -12.62
N GLU A 336 18.11 2.49 -13.61
CA GLU A 336 17.63 1.88 -14.85
C GLU A 336 17.70 0.36 -14.78
N LEU A 337 18.79 -0.18 -14.22
CA LEU A 337 19.06 -1.62 -14.15
C LEU A 337 19.31 -2.02 -12.70
N ALA A 338 18.72 -3.13 -12.26
CA ALA A 338 18.85 -3.62 -10.89
C ALA A 338 19.18 -5.11 -10.83
N PHE A 339 20.15 -5.49 -10.00
CA PHE A 339 20.43 -6.89 -9.68
C PHE A 339 20.43 -7.07 -8.16
N ALA A 340 19.56 -7.93 -7.63
CA ALA A 340 19.50 -8.23 -6.21
C ALA A 340 19.81 -9.69 -5.92
N LEU A 341 20.41 -9.96 -4.76
CA LEU A 341 20.59 -11.32 -4.23
C LEU A 341 20.08 -11.42 -2.80
N HIS A 342 19.67 -12.62 -2.41
CA HIS A 342 19.37 -13.02 -1.03
C HIS A 342 19.86 -14.45 -0.78
N ASN A 343 19.94 -14.89 0.48
CA ASN A 343 20.33 -16.26 0.84
C ASN A 343 19.16 -16.98 1.52
N THR A 344 19.14 -18.30 1.42
CA THR A 344 18.02 -19.13 1.89
C THR A 344 17.72 -18.95 3.39
N HIS A 345 18.75 -18.98 4.24
CA HIS A 345 18.64 -18.96 5.71
C HIS A 345 19.05 -17.61 6.32
N GLU A 346 18.91 -16.48 5.61
CA GLU A 346 19.46 -15.21 6.10
C GLU A 346 18.92 -14.73 7.45
N GLY A 347 17.62 -14.86 7.67
CA GLY A 347 16.97 -14.35 8.88
C GLY A 347 17.39 -15.07 10.16
N GLU A 348 17.98 -16.26 10.05
CA GLU A 348 18.43 -17.07 11.19
C GLU A 348 19.51 -16.39 12.05
N ASN A 349 20.23 -15.42 11.49
CA ASN A 349 21.23 -14.63 12.21
C ASN A 349 20.60 -13.58 13.13
N PHE A 350 19.33 -13.24 12.91
CA PHE A 350 18.67 -12.07 13.50
C PHE A 350 17.49 -12.42 14.41
N VAL A 351 17.13 -13.70 14.48
CA VAL A 351 16.12 -14.22 15.41
C VAL A 351 16.77 -14.74 16.69
N PRO A 352 16.03 -14.86 17.80
CA PRO A 352 16.58 -15.39 19.06
C PRO A 352 17.18 -16.79 18.90
N PRO A 353 18.44 -17.02 19.32
CA PRO A 353 19.09 -18.33 19.19
C PRO A 353 18.42 -19.41 20.06
N GLY A 354 17.67 -19.01 21.10
CA GLY A 354 16.91 -19.94 21.95
C GLY A 354 15.89 -20.79 21.19
N PHE A 355 15.41 -20.34 20.03
CA PHE A 355 14.54 -21.14 19.15
C PHE A 355 15.15 -22.46 18.66
N GLN A 356 16.48 -22.65 18.77
CA GLN A 356 17.15 -23.89 18.40
C GLN A 356 16.96 -25.02 19.43
N GLY A 357 16.54 -24.72 20.66
CA GLY A 357 16.46 -25.66 21.77
C GLY A 357 15.08 -25.74 22.43
N ALA A 358 14.77 -26.89 23.02
CA ALA A 358 13.52 -27.06 23.78
C ALA A 358 13.52 -26.33 25.14
N ALA A 359 14.69 -26.05 25.69
CA ALA A 359 14.84 -25.28 26.92
C ALA A 359 14.99 -23.79 26.61
N ASP A 360 14.48 -22.95 27.51
CA ASP A 360 14.69 -21.51 27.47
C ASP A 360 16.19 -21.17 27.49
N ALA A 361 16.65 -20.48 26.45
CA ALA A 361 18.02 -20.04 26.30
C ALA A 361 18.11 -18.62 25.71
N GLY A 362 19.21 -17.92 26.01
CA GLY A 362 19.45 -16.54 25.57
C GLY A 362 18.81 -15.46 26.46
N THR A 363 19.02 -14.20 26.09
CA THR A 363 18.44 -13.02 26.77
C THR A 363 17.84 -12.10 25.71
N PRO A 364 16.50 -11.93 25.64
CA PRO A 364 15.46 -12.58 26.45
C PRO A 364 15.44 -14.10 26.29
N ALA A 365 14.86 -14.81 27.27
CA ALA A 365 14.69 -16.26 27.20
C ALA A 365 13.66 -16.66 26.13
N PHE A 366 14.09 -17.48 25.17
CA PHE A 366 13.25 -18.08 24.12
C PHE A 366 13.55 -19.58 24.02
N ASN A 367 12.58 -20.37 23.55
CA ASN A 367 12.70 -21.80 23.26
C ASN A 367 11.96 -22.16 21.96
N ALA A 368 12.06 -23.40 21.50
CA ALA A 368 11.47 -23.87 20.24
C ALA A 368 9.93 -23.97 20.22
N SER A 369 9.21 -23.55 21.27
CA SER A 369 7.74 -23.63 21.34
C SER A 369 7.03 -22.57 20.48
N GLU A 370 5.80 -22.89 20.07
CA GLU A 370 4.90 -21.94 19.41
C GLU A 370 4.60 -20.71 20.28
N ALA A 371 4.55 -20.87 21.61
CA ALA A 371 4.31 -19.74 22.52
C ALA A 371 5.48 -18.73 22.52
N SER A 372 6.72 -19.22 22.51
CA SER A 372 7.91 -18.38 22.38
C SER A 372 7.98 -17.72 21.00
N PHE A 373 7.59 -18.44 19.94
CA PHE A 373 7.46 -17.88 18.59
C PHE A 373 6.42 -16.76 18.54
N ASP A 374 5.20 -16.97 19.06
CA ASP A 374 4.14 -15.96 19.07
C ASP A 374 4.54 -14.71 19.87
N LYS A 375 5.27 -14.89 20.99
CA LYS A 375 5.81 -13.77 21.78
C LYS A 375 6.81 -12.94 20.99
N TRP A 376 7.75 -13.61 20.29
CA TRP A 376 8.69 -12.91 19.41
C TRP A 376 7.99 -12.21 18.26
N LEU A 377 7.05 -12.88 17.59
CA LEU A 377 6.36 -12.35 16.43
C LEU A 377 5.61 -11.05 16.75
N ARG A 378 4.92 -11.00 17.90
CA ARG A 378 4.26 -9.78 18.39
C ARG A 378 5.24 -8.68 18.79
N GLY A 379 6.38 -9.06 19.38
CA GLY A 379 7.46 -8.13 19.67
C GLY A 379 8.11 -7.57 18.42
N PHE A 380 8.24 -8.38 17.37
CA PHE A 380 8.82 -8.00 16.08
C PHE A 380 7.83 -7.17 15.25
N LEU A 381 6.53 -7.46 15.31
CA LEU A 381 5.45 -6.74 14.60
C LEU A 381 4.49 -6.09 15.59
N PRO A 382 4.92 -5.06 16.34
CA PRO A 382 4.12 -4.47 17.43
C PRO A 382 2.85 -3.75 16.97
N GLY A 383 2.82 -3.27 15.71
CA GLY A 383 1.67 -2.58 15.15
C GLY A 383 0.59 -3.53 14.63
N PHE A 384 0.85 -4.84 14.59
CA PHE A 384 -0.08 -5.82 14.04
C PHE A 384 -1.05 -6.29 15.12
N GLY A 385 -2.35 -6.18 14.82
CA GLY A 385 -3.41 -6.80 15.61
C GLY A 385 -3.50 -8.31 15.37
N GLU A 386 -4.38 -8.97 16.12
CA GLU A 386 -4.55 -10.44 16.06
C GLU A 386 -4.78 -10.98 14.64
N CYS A 387 -5.60 -10.29 13.83
CA CYS A 387 -5.92 -10.75 12.48
C CYS A 387 -4.69 -10.74 11.55
N GLU A 388 -3.83 -9.72 11.71
CA GLU A 388 -2.61 -9.56 10.91
C GLU A 388 -1.55 -10.56 11.37
N VAL A 389 -1.38 -10.74 12.68
CA VAL A 389 -0.51 -11.79 13.26
C VAL A 389 -0.91 -13.18 12.76
N GLU A 390 -2.22 -13.50 12.79
CA GLU A 390 -2.72 -14.77 12.25
C GLU A 390 -2.59 -14.84 10.72
N GLY A 391 -2.66 -13.71 10.02
CA GLY A 391 -2.32 -13.60 8.60
C GLY A 391 -0.88 -14.02 8.31
N VAL A 392 0.07 -13.50 9.09
CA VAL A 392 1.48 -13.91 9.02
C VAL A 392 1.61 -15.40 9.33
N LYS A 393 0.97 -15.91 10.38
CA LYS A 393 1.04 -17.35 10.73
C LYS A 393 0.43 -18.27 9.67
N ARG A 394 -0.54 -17.80 8.88
CA ARG A 394 -1.06 -18.54 7.71
C ARG A 394 -0.09 -18.54 6.53
N MET A 395 0.61 -17.43 6.29
CA MET A 395 1.63 -17.34 5.25
C MET A 395 2.88 -18.16 5.58
N TYR A 396 3.21 -18.23 6.86
CA TYR A 396 4.31 -19.03 7.41
C TYR A 396 3.73 -20.05 8.39
N PRO A 397 3.14 -21.17 7.92
CA PRO A 397 2.64 -22.23 8.81
C PRO A 397 3.77 -22.88 9.62
N PRO A 398 3.48 -23.61 10.72
CA PRO A 398 4.49 -24.33 11.52
C PRO A 398 5.39 -25.27 10.71
N SER A 399 4.86 -25.82 9.61
CA SER A 399 5.61 -26.56 8.60
C SER A 399 5.20 -26.14 7.20
N GLY A 400 6.14 -25.94 6.29
CA GLY A 400 5.89 -25.49 4.92
C GLY A 400 7.11 -25.60 4.00
N THR A 401 7.04 -24.95 2.84
CA THR A 401 8.09 -24.95 1.81
C THR A 401 8.40 -23.53 1.34
N THR A 402 9.63 -23.31 0.90
CA THR A 402 10.06 -22.24 0.01
C THR A 402 10.43 -22.83 -1.35
N GLU A 403 10.94 -22.01 -2.25
CA GLU A 403 11.52 -22.39 -3.53
C GLU A 403 12.63 -23.45 -3.40
N THR A 404 13.38 -23.40 -2.29
CA THR A 404 14.65 -24.12 -2.13
C THR A 404 14.67 -25.05 -0.91
N ILE A 405 13.79 -24.87 0.08
CA ILE A 405 13.78 -25.67 1.32
C ILE A 405 12.38 -26.07 1.79
N SER A 406 12.32 -27.16 2.55
CA SER A 406 11.18 -27.49 3.42
C SER A 406 11.55 -27.18 4.87
N TYR A 407 10.60 -26.69 5.67
CA TYR A 407 10.84 -26.33 7.06
C TYR A 407 9.72 -26.83 7.99
N ASN A 408 10.06 -27.09 9.26
CA ASN A 408 9.13 -27.58 10.28
C ASN A 408 9.51 -27.16 11.72
N THR A 409 10.37 -26.15 11.87
CA THR A 409 10.82 -25.65 13.18
C THR A 409 10.48 -24.19 13.34
N THR A 410 10.23 -23.75 14.57
CA THR A 410 10.01 -22.34 14.91
C THR A 410 11.22 -21.47 14.61
N TYR A 411 12.44 -22.02 14.68
CA TYR A 411 13.69 -21.33 14.31
C TYR A 411 13.73 -20.95 12.83
N VAL A 412 13.54 -21.94 11.94
CA VAL A 412 13.55 -21.68 10.48
C VAL A 412 12.34 -20.81 10.11
N ARG A 413 11.16 -21.07 10.71
CA ARG A 413 9.95 -20.26 10.50
C ARG A 413 10.14 -18.79 10.86
N ALA A 414 10.71 -18.50 12.03
CA ALA A 414 11.04 -17.13 12.44
C ALA A 414 12.10 -16.51 11.52
N GLY A 415 13.12 -17.30 11.14
CA GLY A 415 14.14 -16.91 10.19
C GLY A 415 13.55 -16.51 8.83
N LEU A 416 12.60 -17.27 8.29
CA LEU A 416 11.91 -16.97 7.04
C LEU A 416 11.09 -15.67 7.14
N ILE A 417 10.37 -15.46 8.24
CA ILE A 417 9.63 -14.21 8.45
C ILE A 417 10.58 -13.01 8.47
N PHE A 418 11.68 -13.10 9.22
CA PHE A 418 12.66 -12.00 9.26
C PHE A 418 13.30 -11.78 7.89
N ARG A 419 13.73 -12.86 7.23
CA ARG A 419 14.32 -12.85 5.89
C ARG A 419 13.41 -12.14 4.92
N ASP A 420 12.16 -12.57 4.81
CA ASP A 420 11.25 -12.02 3.80
C ASP A 420 10.91 -10.56 4.10
N VAL A 421 10.62 -10.22 5.35
CA VAL A 421 10.23 -8.84 5.73
C VAL A 421 11.38 -7.84 5.57
N VAL A 422 12.62 -8.23 5.88
CA VAL A 422 13.76 -7.31 6.01
C VAL A 422 14.76 -7.41 4.85
N LEU A 423 14.78 -8.53 4.11
CA LEU A 423 15.82 -8.83 3.12
C LEU A 423 15.24 -9.21 1.75
N SER A 424 14.52 -10.34 1.65
CA SER A 424 14.13 -10.91 0.35
C SER A 424 12.98 -10.16 -0.33
N CYS A 425 11.91 -9.75 0.38
CA CYS A 425 10.87 -8.91 -0.24
C CYS A 425 11.41 -7.53 -0.68
N PRO A 426 12.24 -6.83 0.13
CA PRO A 426 12.94 -5.64 -0.32
C PRO A 426 13.80 -5.86 -1.58
N ALA A 427 14.54 -6.97 -1.65
CA ALA A 427 15.32 -7.35 -2.83
C ALA A 427 14.43 -7.53 -4.08
N TYR A 428 13.31 -8.25 -3.93
CA TYR A 428 12.33 -8.49 -4.98
C TYR A 428 11.69 -7.18 -5.49
N TRP A 429 11.17 -6.33 -4.60
CA TRP A 429 10.58 -5.04 -4.96
C TRP A 429 11.58 -4.11 -5.66
N PHE A 430 12.79 -4.05 -5.13
CA PHE A 430 13.87 -3.25 -5.71
C PHE A 430 14.24 -3.72 -7.11
N ALA A 431 14.48 -5.02 -7.31
CA ALA A 431 14.83 -5.55 -8.62
C ALA A 431 13.66 -5.41 -9.62
N GLY A 432 12.43 -5.66 -9.17
CA GLY A 432 11.22 -5.61 -10.01
C GLY A 432 10.81 -4.20 -10.45
N SER A 433 11.26 -3.15 -9.75
CA SER A 433 10.93 -1.75 -10.10
C SER A 433 11.87 -1.12 -11.14
N ALA A 434 12.96 -1.81 -11.53
CA ALA A 434 13.91 -1.31 -12.51
C ALA A 434 13.35 -1.35 -13.94
N LYS A 435 13.27 -0.18 -14.59
CA LYS A 435 12.60 -0.01 -15.90
C LYS A 435 13.35 -0.62 -17.09
N GLY A 436 14.67 -0.75 -16.98
CA GLY A 436 15.53 -1.26 -18.05
C GLY A 436 15.86 -2.75 -17.93
N GLY A 437 15.52 -3.39 -16.81
CA GLY A 437 15.84 -4.80 -16.53
C GLY A 437 16.19 -5.04 -15.07
N GLY A 438 15.56 -6.07 -14.50
CA GLY A 438 15.75 -6.52 -13.13
C GLY A 438 16.15 -7.99 -13.07
N TRP A 439 17.04 -8.34 -12.14
CA TRP A 439 17.47 -9.71 -11.87
C TRP A 439 17.42 -9.99 -10.37
N LEU A 440 17.04 -11.21 -10.02
CA LEU A 440 17.02 -11.70 -8.64
C LEU A 440 17.76 -13.04 -8.56
N GLY A 441 18.54 -13.26 -7.50
CA GLY A 441 19.13 -14.55 -7.23
C GLY A 441 19.06 -14.97 -5.76
N GLU A 442 19.03 -16.27 -5.52
CA GLU A 442 19.08 -16.90 -4.21
C GLU A 442 20.38 -17.71 -4.05
N TYR A 443 21.10 -17.50 -2.95
CA TYR A 443 22.22 -18.35 -2.54
C TYR A 443 21.75 -19.42 -1.55
N SER A 444 21.87 -20.69 -1.95
CA SER A 444 21.29 -21.84 -1.23
C SER A 444 22.31 -22.92 -0.84
N LEU A 445 23.61 -22.60 -0.90
CA LEU A 445 24.64 -23.49 -0.39
C LEU A 445 24.77 -23.38 1.13
N ASP A 446 24.68 -24.51 1.83
CA ASP A 446 24.86 -24.60 3.28
C ASP A 446 26.14 -23.86 3.75
N PRO A 447 26.07 -23.01 4.78
CA PRO A 447 24.89 -22.77 5.64
C PRO A 447 23.88 -21.77 5.08
N SER A 448 24.16 -21.07 3.97
CA SER A 448 23.30 -20.06 3.32
C SER A 448 22.66 -19.02 4.26
N LYS A 449 23.34 -18.74 5.38
CA LYS A 449 23.01 -17.67 6.31
C LYS A 449 23.41 -16.31 5.76
N HIS A 450 23.00 -15.24 6.42
CA HIS A 450 23.36 -13.88 6.01
C HIS A 450 24.88 -13.75 5.83
N ALA A 451 25.30 -13.24 4.66
CA ALA A 451 26.69 -13.10 4.24
C ALA A 451 27.48 -14.39 3.94
N SER A 452 26.85 -15.57 3.88
CA SER A 452 27.54 -16.84 3.54
C SER A 452 28.10 -16.86 2.11
N ASP A 453 27.46 -16.13 1.20
CA ASP A 453 27.84 -15.95 -0.19
C ASP A 453 29.12 -15.11 -0.37
N THR A 454 29.49 -14.32 0.64
CA THR A 454 30.68 -13.45 0.59
C THR A 454 31.98 -14.21 0.34
N VAL A 455 32.04 -15.50 0.66
CA VAL A 455 33.20 -16.36 0.41
C VAL A 455 33.60 -16.39 -1.08
N TRP A 456 32.65 -16.18 -1.99
CA TRP A 456 32.89 -16.23 -3.43
C TRP A 456 33.51 -14.95 -3.98
N TRP A 457 33.17 -13.80 -3.40
CA TRP A 457 33.47 -12.50 -3.98
C TRP A 457 34.23 -11.53 -3.07
N ASN A 458 34.21 -11.68 -1.74
CA ASN A 458 34.71 -10.67 -0.81
C ASN A 458 36.24 -10.70 -0.63
N GLN A 459 36.81 -11.84 -0.22
CA GLN A 459 38.24 -11.98 0.07
C GLN A 459 38.84 -13.21 -0.63
N ILE A 460 40.15 -13.14 -0.93
CA ILE A 460 40.89 -14.28 -1.48
C ILE A 460 40.92 -15.41 -0.45
N ASN A 461 40.47 -16.60 -0.86
CA ASN A 461 40.51 -17.79 -0.04
C ASN A 461 40.65 -19.05 -0.91
N ALA A 462 40.45 -20.24 -0.33
CA ALA A 462 40.65 -21.50 -1.02
C ALA A 462 39.59 -21.78 -2.10
N VAL A 463 38.36 -21.27 -1.95
CA VAL A 463 37.24 -21.64 -2.85
C VAL A 463 37.49 -21.23 -4.30
N GLN A 464 38.20 -20.12 -4.52
CA GLN A 464 38.58 -19.68 -5.86
C GLN A 464 39.45 -20.71 -6.61
N LYS A 465 40.18 -21.57 -5.87
CA LYS A 465 41.01 -22.64 -6.44
C LYS A 465 40.33 -24.00 -6.44
N THR A 466 39.59 -24.33 -5.37
CA THR A 466 38.98 -25.66 -5.22
C THR A 466 37.69 -25.80 -6.02
N ASP A 467 36.98 -24.70 -6.28
CA ASP A 467 35.76 -24.67 -7.10
C ASP A 467 35.77 -23.47 -8.06
N PRO A 468 36.66 -23.50 -9.07
CA PRO A 468 36.81 -22.39 -10.01
C PRO A 468 35.57 -22.20 -10.89
N ALA A 469 34.77 -23.25 -11.12
CA ALA A 469 33.58 -23.17 -11.95
C ALA A 469 32.49 -22.32 -11.29
N ARG A 470 32.19 -22.58 -10.01
CA ARG A 470 31.21 -21.80 -9.25
C ARG A 470 31.73 -20.40 -8.95
N TYR A 471 33.01 -20.26 -8.58
CA TYR A 471 33.62 -18.94 -8.41
C TYR A 471 33.49 -18.07 -9.66
N ARG A 472 33.86 -18.61 -10.84
CA ARG A 472 33.75 -17.89 -12.10
C ARG A 472 32.31 -17.58 -12.46
N GLY A 473 31.38 -18.51 -12.26
CA GLY A 473 29.96 -18.23 -12.49
C GLY A 473 29.41 -17.13 -11.58
N TYR A 474 29.69 -17.21 -10.28
CA TYR A 474 29.14 -16.28 -9.28
C TYR A 474 29.78 -14.90 -9.35
N ALA A 475 31.10 -14.80 -9.16
CA ALA A 475 31.80 -13.52 -9.24
C ALA A 475 31.82 -12.96 -10.67
N GLY A 476 31.71 -13.82 -11.70
CA GLY A 476 31.60 -13.39 -13.09
C GLY A 476 30.27 -12.72 -13.41
N ALA A 477 29.15 -13.17 -12.83
CA ALA A 477 27.86 -12.49 -12.99
C ALA A 477 27.91 -11.05 -12.42
N PHE A 478 28.55 -10.87 -11.27
CA PHE A 478 28.80 -9.54 -10.68
C PHE A 478 29.66 -8.68 -11.62
N ALA A 479 30.80 -9.23 -12.07
CA ALA A 479 31.69 -8.51 -12.98
C ALA A 479 31.01 -8.15 -14.31
N SER A 480 30.15 -9.03 -14.83
CA SER A 480 29.37 -8.77 -16.05
C SER A 480 28.38 -7.64 -15.84
N PHE A 481 27.61 -7.67 -14.75
CA PHE A 481 26.65 -6.62 -14.41
C PHE A 481 27.33 -5.26 -14.21
N PHE A 482 28.44 -5.21 -13.46
CA PHE A 482 29.18 -3.98 -13.23
C PHE A 482 29.73 -3.36 -14.50
N GLN A 483 30.15 -4.16 -15.48
CA GLN A 483 30.68 -3.65 -16.75
C GLN A 483 29.58 -3.29 -17.74
N THR A 484 28.55 -4.13 -17.86
CA THR A 484 27.60 -4.08 -19.00
C THR A 484 26.16 -3.74 -18.60
N GLY A 485 25.79 -3.95 -17.34
CA GLY A 485 24.40 -3.89 -16.87
C GLY A 485 23.59 -5.16 -17.07
N ASP A 486 24.16 -6.19 -17.71
CA ASP A 486 23.55 -7.52 -17.84
C ASP A 486 24.47 -8.55 -17.13
N PRO A 487 23.98 -9.32 -16.15
CA PRO A 487 24.79 -10.34 -15.47
C PRO A 487 25.24 -11.49 -16.40
N ASN A 488 24.70 -11.61 -17.61
CA ASN A 488 25.00 -12.69 -18.55
C ASN A 488 25.87 -12.28 -19.75
N ALA A 489 26.03 -10.99 -20.03
CA ALA A 489 26.74 -10.52 -21.23
C ALA A 489 28.20 -11.00 -21.31
N LEU A 490 28.86 -11.14 -20.15
CA LEU A 490 30.22 -11.66 -20.00
C LEU A 490 30.23 -12.94 -19.16
N LYS A 491 29.22 -13.81 -19.33
CA LYS A 491 29.06 -15.05 -18.57
C LYS A 491 30.35 -15.89 -18.59
N LEU A 492 30.83 -16.28 -17.40
CA LEU A 492 32.03 -17.10 -17.21
C LEU A 492 31.73 -18.52 -16.70
N SER A 493 30.46 -18.84 -16.41
CA SER A 493 30.04 -20.21 -16.10
C SER A 493 29.96 -21.05 -17.38
N PRO A 494 30.02 -22.40 -17.27
CA PRO A 494 29.84 -23.28 -18.42
C PRO A 494 28.54 -23.02 -19.19
N ASP A 495 28.53 -23.26 -20.51
CA ASP A 495 27.35 -23.00 -21.37
C ASP A 495 26.09 -23.70 -20.86
N ALA A 496 26.23 -24.93 -20.34
CA ALA A 496 25.13 -25.72 -19.79
C ALA A 496 24.59 -25.21 -18.44
N ALA A 497 25.32 -24.34 -17.72
CA ALA A 497 24.85 -23.76 -16.48
C ALA A 497 23.78 -22.68 -16.75
N ALA A 498 22.76 -22.56 -15.90
CA ALA A 498 21.77 -21.50 -16.07
C ALA A 498 22.41 -20.11 -15.95
N GLY A 499 22.04 -19.20 -16.86
CA GLY A 499 22.29 -17.77 -16.68
C GLY A 499 21.36 -17.18 -15.60
N VAL A 500 21.61 -15.93 -15.23
CA VAL A 500 20.72 -15.19 -14.32
C VAL A 500 19.49 -14.77 -15.12
N PRO A 501 18.29 -15.35 -14.89
CA PRO A 501 17.12 -15.04 -15.68
C PRO A 501 16.61 -13.63 -15.35
N PRO A 502 16.02 -12.90 -16.32
CA PRO A 502 15.35 -11.64 -16.01
C PRO A 502 14.13 -11.91 -15.12
N LEU A 503 13.94 -11.06 -14.11
CA LEU A 503 12.86 -11.20 -13.13
C LEU A 503 11.47 -11.10 -13.78
N SER A 504 11.35 -10.41 -14.93
CA SER A 504 10.12 -10.37 -15.72
C SER A 504 9.65 -11.73 -16.23
N GLY A 505 10.52 -12.74 -16.24
CA GLY A 505 10.17 -14.13 -16.54
C GLY A 505 9.68 -14.94 -15.34
N ASN A 506 9.41 -14.28 -14.21
CA ASN A 506 9.02 -14.87 -12.91
C ASN A 506 9.97 -15.96 -12.39
N LYS A 507 11.27 -15.77 -12.60
CA LYS A 507 12.32 -16.70 -12.18
C LYS A 507 13.38 -16.00 -11.37
N GLU A 508 13.93 -16.72 -10.41
CA GLU A 508 15.17 -16.34 -9.74
C GLU A 508 16.31 -17.29 -10.10
N TRP A 509 17.53 -16.76 -9.99
CA TRP A 509 18.76 -17.50 -10.18
C TRP A 509 19.20 -18.17 -8.87
N VAL A 510 19.21 -19.50 -8.81
CA VAL A 510 19.56 -20.22 -7.58
C VAL A 510 20.99 -20.76 -7.67
N VAL A 511 21.77 -20.52 -6.63
CA VAL A 511 23.14 -21.03 -6.46
C VAL A 511 23.15 -22.13 -5.42
N GLU A 512 23.29 -23.36 -5.89
CA GLU A 512 23.09 -24.57 -5.11
C GLU A 512 24.20 -25.60 -5.34
N ALA A 513 24.14 -26.73 -4.62
CA ALA A 513 25.16 -27.78 -4.68
C ALA A 513 25.38 -28.32 -6.10
N GLY A 514 24.30 -28.41 -6.90
CA GLY A 514 24.31 -28.83 -8.30
C GLY A 514 24.87 -27.80 -9.30
N GLY A 515 25.08 -26.56 -8.88
CA GLY A 515 25.60 -25.49 -9.75
C GLY A 515 24.70 -24.26 -9.74
N PHE A 516 24.23 -23.88 -10.92
CA PHE A 516 23.36 -22.73 -11.14
C PHE A 516 22.08 -23.17 -11.84
N SER A 517 20.93 -22.85 -11.25
CA SER A 517 19.61 -23.16 -11.78
C SER A 517 18.73 -21.91 -11.86
N ALA A 518 17.64 -22.01 -12.63
CA ALA A 518 16.61 -20.99 -12.69
C ALA A 518 15.32 -21.60 -12.14
N VAL A 519 14.80 -21.05 -11.05
CA VAL A 519 13.65 -21.58 -10.29
C VAL A 519 12.49 -20.60 -10.41
N GLU A 520 11.26 -21.12 -10.54
CA GLU A 520 10.04 -20.31 -10.60
C GLU A 520 9.78 -19.63 -9.24
N LEU A 521 9.45 -18.34 -9.26
CA LEU A 521 9.11 -17.56 -8.08
C LEU A 521 7.61 -17.70 -7.76
N GLU A 522 7.24 -18.72 -7.00
CA GLU A 522 5.83 -18.92 -6.60
C GLU A 522 5.55 -18.51 -5.15
N HIS A 523 6.44 -18.89 -4.23
CA HIS A 523 6.16 -18.77 -2.80
C HIS A 523 6.59 -17.40 -2.26
N LEU A 524 7.76 -16.89 -2.65
CA LEU A 524 8.25 -15.56 -2.31
C LEU A 524 7.28 -14.52 -2.87
N GLU A 525 6.96 -14.57 -4.17
CA GLU A 525 6.00 -13.65 -4.81
C GLU A 525 4.68 -13.58 -4.03
N LYS A 526 4.08 -14.74 -3.70
CA LYS A 526 2.83 -14.80 -2.93
C LYS A 526 2.94 -14.12 -1.56
N ARG A 527 4.04 -14.35 -0.83
CA ARG A 527 4.30 -13.72 0.48
C ARG A 527 4.56 -12.22 0.34
N THR A 528 5.17 -11.79 -0.76
CA THR A 528 5.47 -10.39 -1.06
C THR A 528 4.23 -9.59 -1.49
N VAL A 529 3.33 -10.19 -2.27
CA VAL A 529 2.05 -9.57 -2.71
C VAL A 529 1.04 -9.46 -1.56
N ALA A 530 0.98 -10.46 -0.68
CA ALA A 530 0.08 -10.43 0.49
C ALA A 530 0.43 -9.32 1.51
N VAL A 531 1.71 -8.93 1.63
CA VAL A 531 2.14 -7.78 2.45
C VAL A 531 1.67 -6.43 1.86
N MET A 532 1.45 -6.36 0.54
CA MET A 532 0.86 -5.18 -0.09
C MET A 532 -0.68 -5.13 0.00
N ALA A 533 -1.33 -6.25 0.36
CA ALA A 533 -2.79 -6.37 0.39
C ALA A 533 -3.44 -5.80 1.66
N SER A 534 -2.71 -5.62 2.77
CA SER A 534 -3.20 -4.84 3.92
C SER A 534 -3.04 -3.34 3.63
N LYS A 535 -3.94 -2.77 2.82
CA LYS A 535 -4.01 -1.33 2.59
C LYS A 535 -4.31 -0.63 3.92
N VAL A 536 -3.29 -0.08 4.58
CA VAL A 536 -3.49 0.85 5.69
C VAL A 536 -4.09 2.13 5.10
N ILE A 537 -5.37 2.37 5.38
CA ILE A 537 -6.05 3.58 4.94
C ILE A 537 -5.66 4.73 5.85
N SER A 538 -5.07 5.79 5.29
CA SER A 538 -4.75 7.00 6.05
C SER A 538 -6.01 7.68 6.57
N ALA A 539 -5.93 8.26 7.76
CA ALA A 539 -7.04 9.02 8.34
C ALA A 539 -7.44 10.21 7.44
N ALA A 540 -8.74 10.45 7.33
CA ALA A 540 -9.27 11.62 6.63
C ALA A 540 -8.87 12.91 7.35
N LYS A 541 -8.78 14.01 6.61
CA LYS A 541 -8.50 15.34 7.18
C LYS A 541 -9.79 16.14 7.29
N LEU A 542 -10.17 16.53 8.51
CA LEU A 542 -11.34 17.40 8.71
C LEU A 542 -11.02 18.83 8.24
N LEU A 543 -11.82 19.33 7.29
CA LEU A 543 -11.71 20.68 6.75
C LEU A 543 -12.52 21.70 7.56
N SER A 544 -13.73 21.32 7.98
CA SER A 544 -14.58 22.19 8.80
C SER A 544 -15.65 21.41 9.54
N LYS A 545 -16.03 21.91 10.72
CA LYS A 545 -17.17 21.45 11.52
C LYS A 545 -18.03 22.65 11.92
N ARG A 546 -19.34 22.58 11.64
CA ARG A 546 -20.32 23.58 12.10
C ARG A 546 -21.48 22.89 12.78
N SER A 547 -21.84 23.34 13.97
CA SER A 547 -22.89 22.72 14.77
C SER A 547 -24.07 23.67 14.95
N HIS A 548 -25.27 23.15 14.81
CA HIS A 548 -26.51 23.86 15.09
C HIS A 548 -27.47 22.99 15.89
N VAL A 549 -28.29 23.64 16.71
CA VAL A 549 -29.29 22.96 17.55
C VAL A 549 -30.61 22.96 16.82
N ILE A 550 -31.24 21.79 16.69
CA ILE A 550 -32.65 21.64 16.37
C ILE A 550 -33.41 21.71 17.70
N PRO A 551 -34.15 22.80 17.99
CA PRO A 551 -34.78 23.00 19.28
C PRO A 551 -35.67 21.81 19.69
N GLY A 552 -35.44 21.30 20.91
CA GLY A 552 -36.20 20.18 21.46
C GLY A 552 -35.86 18.80 20.88
N GLN A 553 -34.85 18.68 20.02
CA GLN A 553 -34.51 17.40 19.38
C GLN A 553 -33.01 17.08 19.47
N TYR A 554 -32.19 17.68 18.61
CA TYR A 554 -30.85 17.18 18.31
C TYR A 554 -29.81 18.29 18.19
N LEU A 555 -28.55 17.92 18.41
CA LEU A 555 -27.39 18.70 18.00
C LEU A 555 -26.89 18.08 16.70
N VAL A 556 -26.96 18.84 15.61
CA VAL A 556 -26.47 18.40 14.30
C VAL A 556 -25.16 19.12 14.03
N SER A 557 -24.14 18.38 13.58
CA SER A 557 -22.89 18.96 13.09
C SER A 557 -22.64 18.56 11.66
N GLU A 558 -22.42 19.56 10.82
CA GLU A 558 -22.00 19.46 9.44
C GLU A 558 -20.48 19.32 9.40
N LEU A 559 -19.99 18.28 8.75
CA LEU A 559 -18.59 17.88 8.70
C LEU A 559 -18.16 17.82 7.23
N PHE A 560 -17.06 18.49 6.92
CA PHE A 560 -16.39 18.34 5.63
C PHE A 560 -15.02 17.71 5.83
N PHE A 561 -14.74 16.66 5.07
CA PHE A 561 -13.47 15.94 5.09
C PHE A 561 -12.76 16.03 3.74
N GLU A 562 -11.46 15.85 3.78
CA GLU A 562 -10.58 15.67 2.62
C GLU A 562 -10.05 14.24 2.65
N VAL A 563 -10.20 13.54 1.53
CA VAL A 563 -9.74 12.16 1.30
C VAL A 563 -9.03 12.07 -0.06
N PRO A 564 -8.21 11.05 -0.32
CA PRO A 564 -7.67 10.81 -1.66
C PRO A 564 -8.76 10.72 -2.74
N LYS A 565 -8.55 11.36 -3.90
CA LYS A 565 -9.40 11.18 -5.09
C LYS A 565 -9.31 9.72 -5.57
N ASP A 566 -8.10 9.17 -5.58
CA ASP A 566 -7.79 7.79 -5.94
C ASP A 566 -6.90 7.14 -4.87
N TYR A 567 -7.41 6.12 -4.19
CA TYR A 567 -6.70 5.36 -3.16
C TYR A 567 -5.64 4.39 -3.72
N SER A 568 -5.45 4.35 -5.04
CA SER A 568 -4.32 3.67 -5.70
C SER A 568 -3.27 4.65 -6.22
N ASN A 569 -3.57 5.96 -6.23
CA ASN A 569 -2.69 7.00 -6.74
C ASN A 569 -2.88 8.31 -5.96
N HIS A 570 -2.10 8.49 -4.89
CA HIS A 570 -2.16 9.70 -4.06
C HIS A 570 -1.80 11.00 -4.80
N ALA A 571 -1.10 10.91 -5.94
CA ALA A 571 -0.79 12.07 -6.78
C ALA A 571 -2.01 12.55 -7.61
N ALA A 572 -3.09 11.77 -7.68
CA ALA A 572 -4.34 12.16 -8.36
C ALA A 572 -5.12 13.27 -7.64
N GLY A 573 -4.62 13.74 -6.49
CA GLY A 573 -5.23 14.81 -5.69
C GLY A 573 -6.24 14.30 -4.68
N VAL A 574 -7.09 15.22 -4.21
CA VAL A 574 -8.03 14.98 -3.11
C VAL A 574 -9.47 15.22 -3.54
N LEU A 575 -10.39 14.57 -2.85
CA LEU A 575 -11.83 14.71 -2.98
C LEU A 575 -12.40 15.20 -1.64
N LYS A 576 -13.48 15.99 -1.72
CA LYS A 576 -14.15 16.53 -0.54
C LYS A 576 -15.38 15.68 -0.21
N LEU A 577 -15.42 15.16 1.01
CA LEU A 577 -16.58 14.45 1.54
C LEU A 577 -17.37 15.33 2.50
N PHE A 578 -18.66 15.05 2.61
CA PHE A 578 -19.58 15.68 3.52
C PHE A 578 -20.29 14.63 4.38
N GLY A 579 -20.50 14.95 5.65
CA GLY A 579 -21.38 14.19 6.50
C GLY A 579 -22.06 15.05 7.56
N LYS A 580 -23.18 14.54 8.08
CA LYS A 580 -23.90 15.13 9.21
C LYS A 580 -23.84 14.17 10.40
N SER A 581 -23.18 14.59 11.48
CA SER A 581 -23.26 13.86 12.74
C SER A 581 -24.42 14.39 13.59
N VAL A 582 -25.17 13.50 14.20
CA VAL A 582 -26.30 13.86 15.08
C VAL A 582 -26.14 13.23 16.46
N THR A 583 -26.36 14.04 17.49
CA THR A 583 -26.41 13.63 18.89
C THR A 583 -27.64 14.20 19.58
N LYS A 584 -28.05 13.59 20.70
CA LYS A 584 -29.15 14.09 21.52
C LYS A 584 -28.74 15.43 22.15
N HIS A 585 -29.55 16.48 21.99
CA HIS A 585 -29.32 17.78 22.64
C HIS A 585 -30.12 17.86 23.93
N GLU A 586 -29.49 17.49 25.05
CA GLU A 586 -30.08 17.66 26.38
C GLU A 586 -29.60 18.98 26.99
N ARG A 587 -30.51 19.78 27.54
CA ARG A 587 -30.18 20.89 28.46
C ARG A 587 -30.44 20.40 29.88
N PRO A 588 -29.47 19.71 30.52
CA PRO A 588 -29.66 19.24 31.87
C PRO A 588 -29.89 20.43 32.81
N ILE A 589 -30.80 20.28 33.77
CA ILE A 589 -31.15 21.32 34.76
C ILE A 589 -29.92 21.68 35.62
N VAL A 590 -29.00 20.73 35.79
CA VAL A 590 -27.71 20.91 36.46
C VAL A 590 -26.60 20.75 35.42
N PRO A 591 -25.63 21.67 35.31
CA PRO A 591 -24.50 21.53 34.39
C PRO A 591 -23.71 20.25 34.69
N PRO A 592 -23.36 19.44 33.66
CA PRO A 592 -22.58 18.22 33.87
C PRO A 592 -21.14 18.55 34.28
N THR A 593 -20.54 17.67 35.08
CA THR A 593 -19.11 17.72 35.44
C THR A 593 -18.22 17.43 34.22
N ASP A 594 -16.93 17.77 34.27
CA ASP A 594 -16.04 17.60 33.11
C ASP A 594 -15.78 16.13 32.75
N SER A 595 -15.84 15.21 33.72
CA SER A 595 -15.80 13.76 33.47
C SER A 595 -17.07 13.24 32.78
N GLU A 596 -18.24 13.78 33.15
CA GLU A 596 -19.52 13.47 32.51
C GLU A 596 -19.59 14.03 31.08
N LYS A 597 -19.06 15.24 30.84
CA LYS A 597 -18.93 15.81 29.48
C LYS A 597 -18.09 14.92 28.58
N LYS A 598 -16.89 14.53 29.03
CA LYS A 598 -15.95 13.70 28.26
C LYS A 598 -16.52 12.32 27.93
N THR A 599 -17.26 11.72 28.87
CA THR A 599 -17.96 10.45 28.65
C THR A 599 -19.15 10.59 27.69
N SER A 600 -19.85 11.74 27.72
CA SER A 600 -20.94 12.04 26.78
C SER A 600 -20.45 12.29 25.35
N GLU A 601 -19.20 12.74 25.17
CA GLU A 601 -18.58 13.05 23.88
C GLU A 601 -18.04 11.80 23.14
N GLN A 602 -17.79 10.69 23.84
CA GLN A 602 -17.21 9.45 23.27
C GLN A 602 -18.24 8.30 23.19
N LYS A 603 -19.44 8.57 22.65
CA LYS A 603 -20.44 7.54 22.36
C LYS A 603 -20.05 6.72 21.12
N PRO A 604 -20.43 5.43 21.02
CA PRO A 604 -20.18 4.65 19.81
C PRO A 604 -20.87 5.25 18.58
N TRP A 605 -20.17 5.23 17.45
CA TRP A 605 -20.71 5.67 16.17
C TRP A 605 -21.59 4.60 15.53
N MET A 606 -22.71 5.03 14.95
CA MET A 606 -23.47 4.30 13.94
C MET A 606 -23.45 5.10 12.64
N VAL A 607 -22.95 4.53 11.55
CA VAL A 607 -22.91 5.19 10.25
C VAL A 607 -24.09 4.72 9.42
N PHE A 608 -24.90 5.65 8.96
CA PHE A 608 -25.98 5.38 8.03
C PHE A 608 -25.45 5.41 6.59
N LEU A 609 -25.70 4.32 5.87
CA LEU A 609 -25.29 4.12 4.50
C LEU A 609 -26.57 4.06 3.64
N GLN A 610 -26.75 5.12 2.85
CA GLN A 610 -27.94 5.38 2.04
C GLN A 610 -28.13 4.35 0.92
N GLY A 611 -29.39 4.01 0.61
CA GLY A 611 -29.73 3.15 -0.51
C GLY A 611 -29.79 3.87 -1.85
N GLY A 612 -29.50 3.10 -2.92
CA GLY A 612 -29.26 3.55 -4.29
C GLY A 612 -27.90 4.25 -4.45
N PRO A 613 -27.08 3.89 -5.46
CA PRO A 613 -25.72 4.44 -5.58
C PRO A 613 -25.66 5.96 -5.84
N GLY A 614 -26.78 6.59 -6.22
CA GLY A 614 -26.82 7.99 -6.63
C GLY A 614 -27.47 8.99 -5.67
N PHE A 615 -27.83 8.59 -4.45
CA PHE A 615 -28.57 9.47 -3.52
C PHE A 615 -27.72 9.94 -2.34
N GLY A 616 -27.82 11.23 -2.01
CA GLY A 616 -27.32 11.77 -0.75
C GLY A 616 -28.20 11.37 0.44
N ASN A 617 -27.69 11.56 1.65
CA ASN A 617 -28.44 11.22 2.85
C ASN A 617 -29.59 12.22 3.13
N PRO A 618 -30.70 11.75 3.71
CA PRO A 618 -31.76 12.64 4.18
C PRO A 618 -31.27 13.49 5.35
N GLU A 619 -32.04 14.53 5.68
CA GLU A 619 -31.82 15.27 6.92
C GLU A 619 -31.94 14.34 8.14
N PRO A 620 -31.03 14.43 9.13
CA PRO A 620 -31.02 13.52 10.27
C PRO A 620 -32.36 13.48 11.04
N GLN A 621 -33.07 14.60 11.15
CA GLN A 621 -34.37 14.67 11.82
C GLN A 621 -35.50 13.94 11.07
N ASP A 622 -35.36 13.77 9.76
CA ASP A 622 -36.34 13.10 8.91
C ASP A 622 -35.99 11.62 8.71
N SER A 623 -34.78 11.22 9.11
CA SER A 623 -34.33 9.84 8.98
C SER A 623 -35.03 8.91 9.98
N PRO A 624 -35.57 7.76 9.51
CA PRO A 624 -36.30 6.81 10.34
C PRO A 624 -35.44 6.13 11.42
N ILE A 625 -34.10 6.18 11.31
CA ILE A 625 -33.20 5.49 12.23
C ILE A 625 -32.68 6.38 13.37
N THR A 626 -32.74 7.71 13.22
CA THR A 626 -32.05 8.65 14.12
C THR A 626 -32.55 8.51 15.55
N ARG A 627 -33.87 8.53 15.75
CA ARG A 627 -34.47 8.42 17.09
C ARG A 627 -34.04 7.13 17.79
N THR A 628 -34.26 5.99 17.14
CA THR A 628 -33.96 4.67 17.72
C THR A 628 -32.47 4.50 18.01
N ALA A 629 -31.59 4.93 17.11
CA ALA A 629 -30.15 4.85 17.34
C ALA A 629 -29.71 5.72 18.53
N LEU A 630 -30.20 6.96 18.63
CA LEU A 630 -29.87 7.83 19.76
C LEU A 630 -30.41 7.27 21.10
N GLU A 631 -31.61 6.70 21.12
CA GLU A 631 -32.21 6.03 22.29
C GLU A 631 -31.42 4.79 22.71
N ARG A 632 -30.81 4.08 21.75
CA ARG A 632 -29.93 2.92 22.00
C ARG A 632 -28.48 3.31 22.35
N GLY A 633 -28.19 4.61 22.52
CA GLY A 633 -26.91 5.12 23.02
C GLY A 633 -25.84 5.37 21.96
N TYR A 634 -26.21 5.34 20.67
CA TYR A 634 -25.29 5.71 19.59
C TYR A 634 -25.23 7.23 19.40
N GLN A 635 -24.19 7.67 18.72
CA GLN A 635 -24.24 8.88 17.89
C GLN A 635 -24.24 8.46 16.42
N VAL A 636 -24.98 9.18 15.57
CA VAL A 636 -25.19 8.75 14.19
C VAL A 636 -24.45 9.66 13.23
N LEU A 637 -23.78 9.08 12.24
CA LEU A 637 -23.17 9.79 11.12
C LEU A 637 -23.91 9.45 9.82
N PHE A 638 -24.43 10.46 9.16
CA PHE A 638 -24.95 10.39 7.79
C PHE A 638 -23.83 10.85 6.86
N LEU A 639 -23.19 9.91 6.15
CA LEU A 639 -22.03 10.21 5.29
C LEU A 639 -22.44 10.12 3.82
N ASP A 640 -22.36 11.23 3.09
CA ASP A 640 -22.64 11.24 1.66
C ASP A 640 -21.51 10.53 0.91
N TYR A 641 -21.86 9.62 0.02
CA TYR A 641 -20.87 8.96 -0.83
C TYR A 641 -20.16 9.97 -1.73
N ARG A 642 -18.91 9.68 -2.08
CA ARG A 642 -18.21 10.42 -3.14
C ARG A 642 -19.08 10.52 -4.39
N GLY A 643 -19.18 11.71 -4.97
CA GLY A 643 -19.97 11.96 -6.17
C GLY A 643 -21.45 12.28 -5.96
N VAL A 644 -21.97 12.22 -4.73
CA VAL A 644 -23.38 12.55 -4.44
C VAL A 644 -23.52 13.56 -3.30
N GLY A 645 -24.71 14.13 -3.16
CA GLY A 645 -25.03 15.08 -2.08
C GLY A 645 -24.08 16.27 -2.06
N LEU A 646 -23.39 16.50 -0.95
CA LEU A 646 -22.35 17.54 -0.83
C LEU A 646 -20.91 16.98 -0.88
N SER A 647 -20.75 15.69 -1.16
CA SER A 647 -19.47 14.98 -1.29
C SER A 647 -18.94 15.04 -2.72
N SER A 648 -18.52 16.22 -3.17
CA SER A 648 -18.04 16.45 -4.55
C SER A 648 -19.03 15.90 -5.61
N PRO A 649 -20.28 16.38 -5.65
CA PRO A 649 -21.32 15.83 -6.51
C PRO A 649 -20.99 15.96 -7.99
N VAL A 650 -21.39 14.97 -8.78
CA VAL A 650 -21.18 14.96 -10.24
C VAL A 650 -22.47 15.25 -11.02
N SER A 651 -22.33 15.98 -12.12
CA SER A 651 -23.32 16.22 -13.17
C SER A 651 -22.67 16.08 -14.54
N ALA A 652 -23.43 16.09 -15.64
CA ALA A 652 -22.83 16.09 -16.98
C ALA A 652 -21.90 17.31 -17.17
N ALA A 653 -22.32 18.46 -16.66
CA ALA A 653 -21.52 19.69 -16.71
C ALA A 653 -20.22 19.60 -15.89
N SER A 654 -20.24 18.99 -14.69
CA SER A 654 -19.01 18.84 -13.91
C SER A 654 -18.08 17.79 -14.51
N LEU A 655 -18.62 16.71 -15.08
CA LEU A 655 -17.84 15.67 -15.75
C LEU A 655 -17.17 16.20 -17.02
N ALA A 656 -17.81 17.10 -17.76
CA ALA A 656 -17.20 17.75 -18.91
C ALA A 656 -15.87 18.47 -18.57
N LEU A 657 -15.65 18.85 -17.30
CA LEU A 657 -14.39 19.43 -16.83
C LEU A 657 -13.24 18.41 -16.71
N GLU A 658 -13.54 17.11 -16.57
CA GLU A 658 -12.53 16.05 -16.52
C GLU A 658 -11.94 15.75 -17.92
N GLY A 659 -12.66 16.11 -19.00
CA GLY A 659 -12.19 16.01 -20.38
C GLY A 659 -13.08 15.15 -21.27
N ASP A 660 -12.47 14.30 -22.08
CA ASP A 660 -13.18 13.39 -22.99
C ASP A 660 -13.95 12.27 -22.25
N ALA A 661 -14.74 11.50 -22.99
CA ALA A 661 -15.58 10.44 -22.43
C ALA A 661 -14.78 9.36 -21.68
N GLN A 662 -13.54 9.09 -22.09
CA GLN A 662 -12.69 8.10 -21.42
C GLN A 662 -12.24 8.63 -20.05
N LYS A 663 -11.79 9.88 -19.97
CA LYS A 663 -11.42 10.51 -18.69
C LYS A 663 -12.62 10.65 -17.74
N GLN A 664 -13.78 10.96 -18.28
CA GLN A 664 -15.03 10.99 -17.51
C GLN A 664 -15.37 9.61 -16.94
N ALA A 665 -15.26 8.55 -17.75
CA ALA A 665 -15.46 7.18 -17.29
C ALA A 665 -14.43 6.79 -16.23
N ASP A 666 -13.15 7.14 -16.43
CA ASP A 666 -12.08 6.86 -15.46
C ASP A 666 -12.33 7.55 -14.12
N HIS A 667 -12.85 8.78 -14.13
CA HIS A 667 -13.28 9.46 -12.90
C HIS A 667 -14.46 8.74 -12.22
N LEU A 668 -15.49 8.36 -12.98
CA LEU A 668 -16.68 7.67 -12.45
C LEU A 668 -16.36 6.29 -11.85
N LYS A 669 -15.36 5.57 -12.39
CA LYS A 669 -14.90 4.30 -11.79
C LYS A 669 -14.43 4.48 -10.34
N LEU A 670 -13.92 5.66 -9.99
CA LEU A 670 -13.49 5.97 -8.63
C LEU A 670 -14.64 6.17 -7.65
N LEU A 671 -15.90 6.20 -8.11
CA LEU A 671 -17.09 6.50 -7.29
C LEU A 671 -17.84 5.25 -6.80
N ARG A 672 -17.30 4.06 -7.06
CA ARG A 672 -17.91 2.77 -6.73
C ARG A 672 -17.69 2.33 -5.27
N GLN A 673 -18.43 1.30 -4.82
CA GLN A 673 -18.45 0.77 -3.44
C GLN A 673 -17.08 0.61 -2.79
N ASP A 674 -16.09 0.08 -3.52
CA ASP A 674 -14.75 -0.19 -3.00
C ASP A 674 -14.05 1.09 -2.51
N ASN A 675 -14.27 2.20 -3.20
CA ASN A 675 -13.72 3.50 -2.86
C ASN A 675 -14.58 4.25 -1.83
N ILE A 676 -15.89 4.01 -1.81
CA ILE A 676 -16.78 4.45 -0.71
C ILE A 676 -16.38 3.81 0.62
N VAL A 677 -15.99 2.53 0.61
CA VAL A 677 -15.52 1.84 1.82
C VAL A 677 -14.20 2.42 2.31
N ASN A 678 -13.27 2.76 1.41
CA ASN A 678 -12.01 3.44 1.78
C ASN A 678 -12.29 4.82 2.43
N ASP A 679 -13.26 5.57 1.90
CA ASP A 679 -13.70 6.84 2.50
C ASP A 679 -14.21 6.65 3.92
N CYS A 680 -15.08 5.66 4.10
CA CYS A 680 -15.64 5.34 5.41
C CYS A 680 -14.52 4.97 6.40
N GLU A 681 -13.57 4.14 6.02
CA GLU A 681 -12.44 3.77 6.88
C GLU A 681 -11.54 4.97 7.23
N ALA A 682 -11.26 5.85 6.26
CA ALA A 682 -10.51 7.09 6.51
C ALA A 682 -11.24 8.02 7.51
N VAL A 683 -12.56 8.17 7.36
CA VAL A 683 -13.39 8.97 8.28
C VAL A 683 -13.47 8.32 9.66
N ARG A 684 -13.60 6.99 9.76
CA ARG A 684 -13.57 6.25 11.02
C ARG A 684 -12.28 6.51 11.78
N ALA A 685 -11.14 6.35 11.10
CA ALA A 685 -9.82 6.53 11.66
C ALA A 685 -9.67 7.93 12.27
N TYR A 686 -10.17 8.97 11.58
CA TYR A 686 -10.19 10.34 12.11
C TYR A 686 -11.12 10.51 13.31
N LEU A 687 -12.41 10.14 13.17
CA LEU A 687 -13.43 10.39 14.19
C LEU A 687 -13.22 9.62 15.49
N THR A 688 -12.40 8.56 15.45
CA THR A 688 -12.13 7.68 16.60
C THR A 688 -10.67 7.68 17.03
N GLN A 689 -9.82 8.55 16.47
CA GLN A 689 -8.38 8.58 16.79
C GLN A 689 -8.11 8.72 18.30
N ASP A 690 -8.94 9.50 19.00
CA ASP A 690 -8.82 9.80 20.43
C ASP A 690 -9.71 8.90 21.30
N PHE A 691 -10.38 7.91 20.71
CA PHE A 691 -11.24 6.97 21.43
C PHE A 691 -10.39 5.84 22.03
N PRO A 692 -10.79 5.28 23.19
CA PRO A 692 -10.25 4.01 23.68
C PRO A 692 -10.39 2.90 22.63
N GLU A 693 -9.46 1.95 22.61
CA GLU A 693 -9.38 0.92 21.56
C GLU A 693 -10.68 0.12 21.39
N GLU A 694 -11.35 -0.19 22.51
CA GLU A 694 -12.64 -0.88 22.53
C GLU A 694 -13.81 -0.07 21.93
N LYS A 695 -13.64 1.24 21.73
CA LYS A 695 -14.63 2.16 21.15
C LYS A 695 -14.26 2.68 19.76
N LYS A 696 -13.10 2.29 19.20
CA LYS A 696 -12.68 2.72 17.85
C LYS A 696 -13.48 2.07 16.72
N LYS A 697 -14.12 0.94 16.99
CA LYS A 697 -15.00 0.26 16.04
C LYS A 697 -16.36 0.97 15.98
N TRP A 698 -16.89 1.15 14.79
CA TRP A 698 -18.22 1.72 14.60
C TRP A 698 -19.23 0.70 14.05
N SER A 699 -20.51 0.96 14.25
CA SER A 699 -21.60 0.15 13.72
C SER A 699 -22.05 0.72 12.37
N LEU A 700 -22.49 -0.14 11.45
CA LEU A 700 -23.08 0.29 10.18
C LEU A 700 -24.59 0.05 10.17
N PHE A 701 -25.34 0.94 9.53
CA PHE A 701 -26.74 0.73 9.17
C PHE A 701 -26.89 0.97 7.67
N GLY A 702 -26.94 -0.11 6.89
CA GLY A 702 -27.06 -0.09 5.44
C GLY A 702 -28.48 -0.36 4.96
N GLN A 703 -29.02 0.54 4.14
CA GLN A 703 -30.28 0.32 3.43
C GLN A 703 -29.99 0.06 1.95
N SER A 704 -30.57 -0.99 1.37
CA SER A 704 -30.41 -1.32 -0.06
C SER A 704 -28.93 -1.35 -0.49
N PHE A 705 -28.53 -0.55 -1.48
CA PHE A 705 -27.13 -0.35 -1.89
C PHE A 705 -26.18 -0.06 -0.72
N GLY A 706 -26.59 0.67 0.32
CA GLY A 706 -25.78 0.88 1.51
C GLY A 706 -25.48 -0.41 2.28
N GLY A 707 -26.32 -1.44 2.13
CA GLY A 707 -26.01 -2.80 2.56
C GLY A 707 -24.95 -3.49 1.70
N PHE A 708 -24.92 -3.21 0.39
CA PHE A 708 -23.90 -3.75 -0.52
C PHE A 708 -22.53 -3.14 -0.19
N VAL A 709 -22.50 -1.84 0.10
CA VAL A 709 -21.33 -1.13 0.66
C VAL A 709 -20.92 -1.76 2.01
N SER A 710 -21.87 -2.11 2.87
CA SER A 710 -21.58 -2.76 4.16
C SER A 710 -20.94 -4.14 4.00
N LEU A 711 -21.39 -4.95 3.04
CA LEU A 711 -20.78 -6.26 2.73
C LEU A 711 -19.37 -6.11 2.12
N THR A 712 -19.15 -5.08 1.31
CA THR A 712 -17.82 -4.71 0.81
C THR A 712 -16.90 -4.30 1.97
N TYR A 713 -17.43 -3.58 2.97
CA TYR A 713 -16.69 -3.20 4.17
C TYR A 713 -16.31 -4.42 5.02
N LEU A 714 -17.25 -5.34 5.26
CA LEU A 714 -16.99 -6.60 5.96
C LEU A 714 -15.91 -7.44 5.29
N SER A 715 -15.81 -7.35 3.96
CA SER A 715 -14.78 -8.03 3.17
C SER A 715 -13.39 -7.40 3.37
N ARG A 716 -13.30 -6.06 3.45
CA ARG A 716 -12.02 -5.33 3.40
C ARG A 716 -11.48 -4.89 4.77
N PHE A 717 -12.35 -4.37 5.62
CA PHE A 717 -11.98 -3.77 6.92
C PHE A 717 -12.88 -4.29 8.06
N PRO A 718 -13.04 -5.62 8.24
CA PRO A 718 -13.91 -6.18 9.28
C PRO A 718 -13.49 -5.76 10.71
N HIS A 719 -12.22 -5.46 10.92
CA HIS A 719 -11.68 -5.02 12.21
C HIS A 719 -12.15 -3.62 12.62
N GLY A 720 -12.53 -2.77 11.66
CA GLY A 720 -13.12 -1.44 11.93
C GLY A 720 -14.59 -1.48 12.35
N LEU A 721 -15.24 -2.66 12.26
CA LEU A 721 -16.67 -2.81 12.46
C LEU A 721 -17.02 -3.48 13.79
N ARG A 722 -18.02 -2.92 14.47
CA ARG A 722 -18.58 -3.48 15.71
C ARG A 722 -19.73 -4.43 15.42
N GLU A 723 -20.70 -3.99 14.61
CA GLU A 723 -21.86 -4.75 14.17
C GLU A 723 -22.46 -4.07 12.92
N VAL A 724 -23.26 -4.79 12.14
CA VAL A 724 -23.87 -4.29 10.90
C VAL A 724 -25.37 -4.57 10.89
N PHE A 725 -26.17 -3.55 10.59
CA PHE A 725 -27.62 -3.66 10.37
C PHE A 725 -27.93 -3.46 8.88
N LEU A 726 -28.75 -4.33 8.31
CA LEU A 726 -29.10 -4.31 6.88
C LEU A 726 -30.63 -4.30 6.68
N THR A 727 -31.11 -3.51 5.72
CA THR A 727 -32.53 -3.50 5.32
C THR A 727 -32.65 -3.55 3.79
N GLY A 728 -33.17 -4.67 3.26
CA GLY A 728 -33.23 -4.89 1.81
C GLY A 728 -31.85 -4.80 1.13
N GLY A 729 -30.76 -5.09 1.86
CA GLY A 729 -29.38 -4.79 1.47
C GLY A 729 -28.43 -6.00 1.51
N LEU A 730 -28.97 -7.23 1.46
CA LEU A 730 -28.18 -8.45 1.28
C LEU A 730 -27.88 -8.61 -0.22
N ALA A 731 -26.70 -8.17 -0.65
CA ALA A 731 -26.27 -8.20 -2.05
C ALA A 731 -26.26 -9.63 -2.62
N PRO A 732 -26.46 -9.82 -3.94
CA PRO A 732 -26.36 -11.13 -4.58
C PRO A 732 -24.88 -11.53 -4.81
N VAL A 733 -24.16 -11.83 -3.72
CA VAL A 733 -22.73 -12.15 -3.74
C VAL A 733 -22.46 -13.40 -4.59
N GLY A 734 -21.48 -13.31 -5.49
CA GLY A 734 -21.09 -14.35 -6.42
C GLY A 734 -21.99 -14.49 -7.66
N LYS A 735 -22.92 -13.57 -7.89
CA LYS A 735 -23.84 -13.60 -9.05
C LYS A 735 -23.44 -12.56 -10.09
N ARG A 736 -23.40 -12.98 -11.35
CA ARG A 736 -23.18 -12.06 -12.48
C ARG A 736 -24.38 -11.13 -12.68
N PRO A 737 -24.17 -9.92 -13.24
CA PRO A 737 -25.26 -8.99 -13.54
C PRO A 737 -26.45 -9.62 -14.28
N GLU A 738 -26.21 -10.51 -15.26
CA GLU A 738 -27.27 -11.20 -16.01
C GLU A 738 -28.13 -12.08 -15.11
N GLN A 739 -27.51 -12.83 -14.19
CA GLN A 739 -28.21 -13.71 -13.27
C GLN A 739 -29.08 -12.92 -12.29
N VAL A 740 -28.60 -11.74 -11.87
CA VAL A 740 -29.38 -10.80 -11.05
C VAL A 740 -30.63 -10.36 -11.81
N TYR A 741 -30.49 -9.94 -13.07
CA TYR A 741 -31.63 -9.48 -13.85
C TYR A 741 -32.59 -10.60 -14.26
N GLU A 742 -32.11 -11.81 -14.55
CA GLU A 742 -32.98 -12.97 -14.76
C GLU A 742 -33.89 -13.26 -13.56
N ALA A 743 -33.39 -13.05 -12.34
CA ALA A 743 -34.16 -13.20 -11.13
C ALA A 743 -35.15 -12.04 -10.93
N THR A 744 -34.68 -10.79 -11.01
CA THR A 744 -35.54 -9.62 -10.74
C THR A 744 -36.63 -9.44 -11.80
N PHE A 745 -36.40 -9.75 -13.08
CA PHE A 745 -37.46 -9.71 -14.11
C PHE A 745 -38.59 -10.70 -13.84
N LYS A 746 -38.32 -11.85 -13.21
CA LYS A 746 -39.40 -12.78 -12.79
C LYS A 746 -40.31 -12.11 -11.77
N LYS A 747 -39.72 -11.45 -10.77
CA LYS A 747 -40.49 -10.71 -9.77
C LYS A 747 -41.24 -9.52 -10.38
N VAL A 748 -40.62 -8.77 -11.30
CA VAL A 748 -41.30 -7.69 -12.04
C VAL A 748 -42.51 -8.22 -12.84
N THR A 749 -42.41 -9.41 -13.43
CA THR A 749 -43.52 -10.07 -14.14
C THR A 749 -44.69 -10.35 -13.19
N GLU A 750 -44.41 -10.87 -11.99
CA GLU A 750 -45.42 -11.10 -10.94
C GLU A 750 -46.08 -9.78 -10.50
N ARG A 751 -45.29 -8.72 -10.31
CA ARG A 751 -45.80 -7.40 -9.91
C ARG A 751 -46.67 -6.75 -10.99
N ASN A 752 -46.36 -6.94 -12.26
CA ASN A 752 -47.21 -6.51 -13.37
C ASN A 752 -48.56 -7.23 -13.38
N ARG A 753 -48.57 -8.55 -13.14
CA ARG A 753 -49.83 -9.31 -13.01
C ARG A 753 -50.66 -8.77 -11.85
N ALA A 754 -50.04 -8.57 -10.69
CA ALA A 754 -50.73 -7.99 -9.53
C ALA A 754 -51.28 -6.58 -9.80
N PHE A 755 -50.56 -5.75 -10.58
CA PHE A 755 -51.04 -4.44 -11.01
C PHE A 755 -52.31 -4.53 -11.85
N TYR A 756 -52.29 -5.33 -12.93
CA TYR A 756 -53.44 -5.47 -13.82
C TYR A 756 -54.59 -6.30 -13.23
N GLU A 757 -54.33 -7.18 -12.28
CA GLU A 757 -55.38 -7.85 -11.49
C GLU A 757 -56.08 -6.86 -10.55
N LYS A 758 -55.32 -5.93 -9.96
CA LYS A 758 -55.87 -4.87 -9.10
C LYS A 758 -56.61 -3.79 -9.89
N TYR A 759 -56.09 -3.43 -11.06
CA TYR A 759 -56.64 -2.39 -11.95
C TYR A 759 -56.83 -2.94 -13.39
N PRO A 760 -57.85 -3.78 -13.64
CA PRO A 760 -58.07 -4.36 -14.97
C PRO A 760 -58.31 -3.32 -16.09
N GLU A 761 -58.88 -2.17 -15.74
CA GLU A 761 -59.11 -1.04 -16.64
C GLU A 761 -57.82 -0.42 -17.19
N ASP A 762 -56.71 -0.54 -16.45
CA ASP A 762 -55.44 0.07 -16.83
C ASP A 762 -54.80 -0.61 -18.04
N VAL A 763 -55.21 -1.84 -18.39
CA VAL A 763 -54.77 -2.48 -19.64
C VAL A 763 -55.11 -1.57 -20.83
N GLN A 764 -56.36 -1.09 -20.89
CA GLN A 764 -56.81 -0.21 -21.98
C GLN A 764 -56.27 1.20 -21.82
N ALA A 765 -56.15 1.71 -20.58
CA ALA A 765 -55.59 3.03 -20.31
C ALA A 765 -54.13 3.14 -20.79
N VAL A 766 -53.30 2.16 -20.46
CA VAL A 766 -51.89 2.10 -20.87
C VAL A 766 -51.79 2.00 -22.39
N HIS A 767 -52.61 1.17 -23.04
CA HIS A 767 -52.66 1.08 -24.51
C HIS A 767 -53.05 2.41 -25.17
N GLN A 768 -54.03 3.13 -24.62
CA GLN A 768 -54.45 4.44 -25.13
C GLN A 768 -53.33 5.47 -25.04
N VAL A 769 -52.67 5.55 -23.88
CA VAL A 769 -51.55 6.48 -23.66
C VAL A 769 -50.35 6.11 -24.55
N ALA A 770 -50.00 4.82 -24.64
CA ALA A 770 -48.91 4.35 -25.48
C ALA A 770 -49.17 4.64 -26.96
N ARG A 771 -50.39 4.40 -27.46
CA ARG A 771 -50.79 4.73 -28.83
C ARG A 771 -50.64 6.23 -29.11
N PHE A 772 -51.09 7.09 -28.20
CA PHE A 772 -50.94 8.54 -28.35
C PHE A 772 -49.46 8.95 -28.48
N ILE A 773 -48.60 8.43 -27.61
CA ILE A 773 -47.16 8.74 -27.65
C ILE A 773 -46.55 8.26 -28.97
N HIS A 774 -46.88 7.03 -29.39
CA HIS A 774 -46.39 6.43 -30.62
C HIS A 774 -46.79 7.22 -31.87
N GLU A 775 -48.06 7.63 -31.98
CA GLU A 775 -48.56 8.44 -33.10
C GLU A 775 -47.90 9.82 -33.18
N LYS A 776 -47.49 10.38 -32.04
CA LYS A 776 -46.70 11.62 -31.98
C LYS A 776 -45.20 11.39 -32.22
N GLY A 777 -44.74 10.14 -32.26
CA GLY A 777 -43.34 9.72 -32.25
C GLY A 777 -42.66 9.92 -30.90
N LYS A 778 -42.80 11.12 -30.30
CA LYS A 778 -42.34 11.45 -28.95
C LYS A 778 -43.07 12.68 -28.42
N VAL A 779 -43.23 12.77 -27.10
CA VAL A 779 -43.84 13.94 -26.43
C VAL A 779 -42.75 14.70 -25.68
N SER A 780 -42.63 16.00 -25.90
CA SER A 780 -41.66 16.84 -25.17
C SER A 780 -42.06 16.98 -23.70
N LEU A 781 -41.09 16.85 -22.80
CA LEU A 781 -41.30 17.02 -21.36
C LEU A 781 -40.93 18.44 -20.89
N PRO A 782 -41.58 18.98 -19.84
CA PRO A 782 -41.40 20.36 -19.37
C PRO A 782 -39.96 20.77 -18.99
N GLY A 783 -39.19 19.88 -18.38
CA GLY A 783 -37.79 20.04 -17.98
C GLY A 783 -36.78 19.67 -19.07
N GLY A 784 -37.25 19.23 -20.24
CA GLY A 784 -36.42 18.82 -21.37
C GLY A 784 -36.47 17.31 -21.63
N GLY A 785 -35.96 16.92 -22.80
CA GLY A 785 -35.98 15.52 -23.22
C GLY A 785 -37.38 15.09 -23.67
N HIS A 786 -37.61 13.78 -23.67
CA HIS A 786 -38.78 13.21 -24.35
C HIS A 786 -39.43 12.06 -23.57
N LEU A 787 -40.76 12.00 -23.62
CA LEU A 787 -41.56 10.84 -23.26
C LEU A 787 -41.79 10.00 -24.51
N THR A 788 -41.32 8.75 -24.45
CA THR A 788 -41.51 7.69 -25.45
C THR A 788 -42.28 6.54 -24.81
N VAL A 789 -42.80 5.60 -25.61
CA VAL A 789 -43.48 4.41 -25.06
C VAL A 789 -42.54 3.62 -24.14
N PRO A 790 -41.27 3.35 -24.49
CA PRO A 790 -40.33 2.71 -23.56
C PRO A 790 -40.17 3.47 -22.24
N ARG A 791 -40.04 4.80 -22.27
CA ARG A 791 -39.92 5.60 -21.03
C ARG A 791 -41.18 5.52 -20.15
N LEU A 792 -42.37 5.54 -20.74
CA LEU A 792 -43.62 5.30 -20.01
C LEU A 792 -43.59 3.93 -19.31
N LEU A 793 -43.10 2.90 -19.99
CA LEU A 793 -43.04 1.55 -19.43
C LEU A 793 -41.96 1.37 -18.36
N THR A 794 -41.14 2.39 -18.06
CA THR A 794 -40.20 2.37 -16.91
C THR A 794 -40.81 2.83 -15.58
N LEU A 795 -42.08 3.25 -15.56
CA LEU A 795 -42.76 3.67 -14.32
C LEU A 795 -42.93 2.53 -13.30
N GLY A 796 -42.76 1.28 -13.72
CA GLY A 796 -42.86 0.12 -12.85
C GLY A 796 -41.77 0.03 -11.77
N LEU A 797 -40.75 0.91 -11.79
CA LEU A 797 -39.82 1.07 -10.66
C LEU A 797 -40.57 1.20 -9.33
N ALA A 798 -41.71 1.89 -9.30
CA ALA A 798 -42.52 2.06 -8.10
C ALA A 798 -43.10 0.75 -7.54
N PHE A 799 -43.28 -0.30 -8.36
CA PHE A 799 -43.98 -1.52 -7.96
C PHE A 799 -43.35 -2.29 -6.78
N GLY A 800 -42.06 -2.08 -6.52
CA GLY A 800 -41.35 -2.69 -5.38
C GLY A 800 -41.51 -1.93 -4.05
N ALA A 801 -42.20 -0.79 -4.04
CA ALA A 801 -42.47 -0.02 -2.83
C ALA A 801 -43.91 -0.21 -2.33
N HIS A 802 -44.11 0.03 -1.02
CA HIS A 802 -45.45 0.15 -0.44
C HIS A 802 -46.27 1.24 -1.16
N GLY A 803 -47.49 0.91 -1.60
CA GLY A 803 -48.36 1.83 -2.36
C GLY A 803 -47.93 2.07 -3.82
N GLY A 804 -46.89 1.38 -4.29
CA GLY A 804 -46.31 1.58 -5.62
C GLY A 804 -47.26 1.31 -6.78
N LEU A 805 -48.07 0.25 -6.69
CA LEU A 805 -49.08 -0.07 -7.70
C LEU A 805 -50.07 1.09 -7.87
N ASP A 806 -50.52 1.65 -6.74
CA ASP A 806 -51.52 2.71 -6.68
C ASP A 806 -50.94 4.03 -7.22
N SER A 807 -49.65 4.28 -6.97
CA SER A 807 -48.94 5.42 -7.53
C SER A 807 -48.91 5.37 -9.06
N VAL A 808 -48.58 4.22 -9.65
CA VAL A 808 -48.55 4.06 -11.11
C VAL A 808 -49.96 4.16 -11.69
N HIS A 809 -50.95 3.52 -11.06
CA HIS A 809 -52.36 3.66 -11.45
C HIS A 809 -52.79 5.13 -11.50
N ASN A 810 -52.53 5.90 -10.44
CA ASN A 810 -52.89 7.32 -10.39
C ASN A 810 -52.24 8.13 -11.52
N THR A 811 -50.98 7.85 -11.85
CA THR A 811 -50.30 8.48 -12.99
C THR A 811 -50.97 8.10 -14.32
N ILE A 812 -51.26 6.82 -14.55
CA ILE A 812 -51.92 6.33 -15.77
C ILE A 812 -53.33 6.92 -15.91
N LEU A 813 -54.11 6.92 -14.82
CA LEU A 813 -55.45 7.49 -14.76
C LEU A 813 -55.43 8.97 -15.13
N LYS A 814 -54.45 9.73 -14.62
CA LYS A 814 -54.30 11.15 -14.94
C LYS A 814 -53.98 11.37 -16.41
N LEU A 815 -53.03 10.62 -16.97
CA LEU A 815 -52.69 10.68 -18.40
C LEU A 815 -53.88 10.33 -19.29
N LYS A 816 -54.62 9.26 -18.94
CA LYS A 816 -55.83 8.87 -19.65
C LYS A 816 -56.89 9.97 -19.60
N THR A 817 -57.13 10.53 -18.43
CA THR A 817 -58.12 11.60 -18.22
C THR A 817 -57.80 12.84 -19.05
N ASP A 818 -56.51 13.21 -19.13
CA ASP A 818 -56.04 14.30 -19.98
C ASP A 818 -56.36 14.03 -21.47
N LEU A 819 -56.10 12.81 -21.95
CA LEU A 819 -56.40 12.44 -23.33
C LEU A 819 -57.91 12.43 -23.62
N ASP A 820 -58.72 11.90 -22.71
CA ASP A 820 -60.18 11.85 -22.88
C ASP A 820 -60.81 13.24 -22.86
N THR A 821 -60.27 14.14 -22.02
CA THR A 821 -60.85 15.48 -21.81
C THR A 821 -60.35 16.49 -22.83
N PHE A 822 -59.04 16.48 -23.11
CA PHE A 822 -58.37 17.54 -23.87
C PHE A 822 -57.78 17.05 -25.20
N GLY A 823 -57.60 15.74 -25.39
CA GLY A 823 -56.92 15.17 -26.55
C GLY A 823 -55.40 15.39 -26.56
N PHE A 824 -54.82 15.88 -25.46
CA PHE A 824 -53.39 16.07 -25.28
C PHE A 824 -53.00 15.91 -23.79
N LEU A 825 -51.73 15.62 -23.52
CA LEU A 825 -51.20 15.50 -22.16
C LEU A 825 -50.87 16.87 -21.58
N THR A 826 -51.39 17.18 -20.39
CA THR A 826 -51.18 18.49 -19.76
C THR A 826 -49.77 18.61 -19.18
N ARG A 827 -49.30 19.85 -19.00
CA ARG A 827 -48.01 20.12 -18.34
C ARG A 827 -47.92 19.46 -16.96
N SER A 828 -49.01 19.46 -16.19
CA SER A 828 -49.03 18.85 -14.86
C SER A 828 -48.77 17.35 -14.93
N SER A 829 -49.45 16.63 -15.82
CA SER A 829 -49.23 15.18 -15.98
C SER A 829 -47.85 14.84 -16.52
N LEU A 830 -47.31 15.66 -17.42
CA LEU A 830 -45.94 15.48 -17.92
C LEU A 830 -44.90 15.74 -16.83
N THR A 831 -45.11 16.72 -15.94
CA THR A 831 -44.24 16.96 -14.78
C THR A 831 -44.29 15.81 -13.78
N ASP A 832 -45.45 15.19 -13.55
CA ASP A 832 -45.55 14.00 -12.68
C ASP A 832 -44.71 12.84 -13.25
N ILE A 833 -44.69 12.67 -14.58
CA ILE A 833 -43.85 11.67 -15.25
C ILE A 833 -42.35 11.96 -15.08
N GLU A 834 -41.93 13.22 -15.16
CA GLU A 834 -40.54 13.62 -14.90
C GLU A 834 -40.12 13.32 -13.46
N GLN A 835 -41.04 13.50 -12.51
CA GLN A 835 -40.77 13.29 -11.08
C GLN A 835 -40.84 11.82 -10.67
N ALA A 836 -41.50 10.96 -11.45
CA ALA A 836 -41.59 9.53 -11.14
C ALA A 836 -40.21 8.84 -11.13
N ASN A 837 -39.32 9.22 -12.05
CA ASN A 837 -37.96 8.69 -12.17
C ASN A 837 -36.95 9.84 -12.29
N THR A 838 -36.23 10.16 -11.21
CA THR A 838 -35.36 11.35 -11.08
C THR A 838 -33.90 11.11 -11.48
N PHE A 839 -33.67 10.45 -12.63
CA PHE A 839 -32.31 10.09 -13.05
C PHE A 839 -31.43 11.28 -13.47
N ASP A 840 -32.03 12.38 -13.96
CA ASP A 840 -31.26 13.60 -14.32
C ASP A 840 -30.62 14.28 -13.11
N THR A 841 -31.21 14.12 -11.91
CA THR A 841 -30.67 14.72 -10.67
C THR A 841 -29.86 13.74 -9.84
N ASN A 842 -29.81 12.47 -10.25
CA ASN A 842 -29.11 11.38 -9.56
C ASN A 842 -28.35 10.52 -10.59
N ILE A 843 -27.48 11.15 -11.40
CA ILE A 843 -26.86 10.49 -12.56
C ILE A 843 -26.07 9.24 -12.21
N ILE A 844 -25.48 9.17 -11.00
CA ILE A 844 -24.77 8.00 -10.51
C ILE A 844 -25.71 6.78 -10.39
N TYR A 845 -26.97 7.01 -10.01
CA TYR A 845 -27.96 5.93 -9.92
C TYR A 845 -28.13 5.24 -11.27
N ALA A 846 -28.11 6.00 -12.37
CA ALA A 846 -28.25 5.46 -13.71
C ALA A 846 -26.91 4.90 -14.25
N ILE A 847 -25.83 5.68 -14.18
CA ILE A 847 -24.59 5.38 -14.90
C ILE A 847 -23.72 4.30 -14.24
N LEU A 848 -23.83 4.12 -12.92
CA LEU A 848 -23.14 3.05 -12.18
C LEU A 848 -24.09 1.96 -11.70
N HIS A 849 -25.35 1.97 -12.12
CA HIS A 849 -26.40 1.06 -11.63
C HIS A 849 -25.97 -0.41 -11.70
N GLU A 850 -25.50 -0.87 -12.86
CA GLU A 850 -25.10 -2.27 -13.04
C GLU A 850 -23.68 -2.55 -12.55
N ALA A 851 -22.83 -1.53 -12.47
CA ALA A 851 -21.45 -1.65 -12.00
C ALA A 851 -21.40 -2.13 -10.54
N ILE A 852 -22.48 -1.94 -9.78
CA ILE A 852 -22.60 -2.43 -8.40
C ILE A 852 -22.59 -3.96 -8.30
N TYR A 853 -22.92 -4.67 -9.39
CA TYR A 853 -22.92 -6.13 -9.49
C TYR A 853 -21.63 -6.68 -10.14
N CYS A 854 -20.75 -5.81 -10.64
CA CYS A 854 -19.50 -6.21 -11.27
C CYS A 854 -18.45 -6.54 -10.19
N GLU A 855 -18.60 -7.73 -9.60
CA GLU A 855 -17.86 -8.15 -8.42
C GLU A 855 -16.39 -8.45 -8.65
N LYS A 856 -16.01 -8.97 -9.83
CA LYS A 856 -14.65 -9.48 -10.10
C LYS A 856 -14.11 -8.95 -11.42
N THR A 857 -12.78 -8.90 -11.53
CA THR A 857 -12.10 -8.60 -12.79
C THR A 857 -12.49 -9.62 -13.87
N GLY A 858 -12.75 -9.13 -15.08
CA GLY A 858 -13.34 -9.88 -16.19
C GLY A 858 -14.87 -9.85 -16.23
N TRP A 859 -15.56 -9.19 -15.28
CA TRP A 859 -17.02 -9.05 -15.30
C TRP A 859 -17.39 -7.62 -15.71
N ALA A 860 -17.86 -7.47 -16.95
CA ALA A 860 -18.56 -6.27 -17.41
C ALA A 860 -20.07 -6.44 -17.23
N SER A 861 -20.81 -5.35 -17.03
CA SER A 861 -22.28 -5.43 -17.08
C SER A 861 -22.78 -5.63 -18.50
N ASP A 862 -22.16 -4.92 -19.44
CA ASP A 862 -22.45 -4.87 -20.87
C ASP A 862 -23.97 -4.80 -21.15
N TRP A 863 -24.64 -3.92 -20.41
CA TRP A 863 -26.09 -3.70 -20.46
C TRP A 863 -26.90 -4.98 -20.18
N ALA A 864 -26.56 -5.68 -19.09
CA ALA A 864 -27.16 -6.96 -18.71
C ALA A 864 -28.68 -6.90 -18.60
N ALA A 865 -29.24 -5.88 -17.93
CA ALA A 865 -30.67 -5.71 -17.80
C ALA A 865 -31.35 -5.58 -19.17
N TYR A 866 -30.72 -4.85 -20.09
CA TYR A 866 -31.23 -4.66 -21.44
C TYR A 866 -31.18 -5.96 -22.24
N ARG A 867 -30.04 -6.67 -22.24
CA ARG A 867 -29.90 -7.94 -22.95
C ARG A 867 -30.86 -9.01 -22.44
N VAL A 868 -30.98 -9.16 -21.12
CA VAL A 868 -31.90 -10.12 -20.50
C VAL A 868 -33.33 -9.74 -20.83
N GLY A 869 -33.73 -8.49 -20.62
CA GLY A 869 -35.08 -8.02 -20.89
C GLY A 869 -35.52 -8.22 -22.35
N LYS A 870 -34.63 -7.99 -23.33
CA LYS A 870 -34.90 -8.26 -24.76
C LYS A 870 -35.21 -9.71 -25.09
N SER A 871 -34.71 -10.65 -24.28
CA SER A 871 -34.97 -12.08 -24.48
C SER A 871 -36.33 -12.53 -23.92
N LEU A 872 -37.00 -11.70 -23.13
CA LEU A 872 -38.24 -12.02 -22.45
C LEU A 872 -39.46 -11.50 -23.24
N GLU A 873 -40.44 -12.37 -23.47
CA GLU A 873 -41.65 -12.07 -24.25
C GLU A 873 -42.38 -10.80 -23.75
N HIS A 874 -42.63 -10.71 -22.44
CA HIS A 874 -43.35 -9.58 -21.82
C HIS A 874 -42.59 -8.24 -21.86
N PHE A 875 -41.27 -8.27 -22.10
CA PHE A 875 -40.42 -7.07 -22.15
C PHE A 875 -39.79 -6.87 -23.54
N SER A 876 -40.34 -7.54 -24.56
CA SER A 876 -39.90 -7.45 -25.96
C SER A 876 -39.92 -6.03 -26.54
N TRP A 877 -40.65 -5.10 -25.90
CA TRP A 877 -40.63 -3.67 -26.22
C TRP A 877 -39.24 -3.02 -26.05
N LEU A 878 -38.31 -3.66 -25.32
CA LEU A 878 -36.89 -3.28 -25.25
C LEU A 878 -36.14 -3.58 -26.56
N ALA A 879 -36.59 -4.57 -27.33
CA ALA A 879 -36.00 -4.96 -28.61
C ALA A 879 -36.59 -4.23 -29.80
N LYS A 880 -37.91 -3.99 -29.76
CA LYS A 880 -38.64 -3.32 -30.82
C LYS A 880 -39.83 -2.61 -30.19
N GLU A 881 -39.99 -1.32 -30.49
CA GLU A 881 -41.13 -0.56 -30.00
C GLU A 881 -42.46 -1.22 -30.43
N PRO A 882 -43.48 -1.30 -29.54
CA PRO A 882 -44.76 -1.90 -29.88
C PRO A 882 -45.44 -1.17 -31.05
N THR A 883 -46.06 -1.96 -31.93
CA THR A 883 -46.81 -1.47 -33.09
C THR A 883 -48.25 -1.11 -32.71
N ILE A 884 -48.93 -0.35 -33.58
CA ILE A 884 -50.32 0.06 -33.37
C ILE A 884 -51.27 -1.13 -33.08
N SER A 885 -51.03 -2.28 -33.72
CA SER A 885 -51.80 -3.52 -33.51
C SER A 885 -51.58 -4.19 -32.16
N GLU A 886 -50.49 -3.87 -31.47
CA GLU A 886 -50.16 -4.42 -30.14
C GLU A 886 -50.76 -3.57 -29.00
N PHE A 887 -51.26 -2.36 -29.30
CA PHE A 887 -52.01 -1.52 -28.35
C PHE A 887 -53.48 -1.95 -28.19
N THR A 888 -53.75 -3.24 -28.28
CA THR A 888 -55.09 -3.82 -28.06
C THR A 888 -55.04 -5.08 -27.21
N ALA A 889 -54.03 -5.92 -27.40
CA ALA A 889 -53.70 -7.11 -26.61
C ALA A 889 -52.32 -7.64 -27.05
N PRO A 890 -51.54 -8.30 -26.17
CA PRO A 890 -51.73 -8.46 -24.72
C PRO A 890 -51.42 -7.18 -23.91
N PRO A 891 -51.60 -7.15 -22.57
CA PRO A 891 -51.20 -6.01 -21.73
C PRO A 891 -49.70 -5.68 -21.86
N LEU A 892 -49.35 -4.39 -21.86
CA LEU A 892 -47.95 -3.95 -21.89
C LEU A 892 -47.35 -3.99 -20.47
N TYR A 893 -46.22 -4.67 -20.29
CA TYR A 893 -45.62 -4.79 -18.96
C TYR A 893 -44.60 -3.67 -18.72
N PHE A 894 -44.64 -3.10 -17.52
CA PHE A 894 -43.67 -2.13 -17.03
C PHE A 894 -42.39 -2.81 -16.52
N SER A 895 -41.22 -2.22 -16.75
CA SER A 895 -39.96 -2.67 -16.13
C SER A 895 -39.87 -2.28 -14.64
N GLY A 896 -38.95 -2.89 -13.90
CA GLY A 896 -38.62 -2.53 -12.52
C GLY A 896 -37.56 -1.42 -12.44
N GLU A 897 -36.59 -1.56 -11.53
CA GLU A 897 -35.50 -0.59 -11.34
C GLU A 897 -34.41 -0.57 -12.43
N MET A 898 -34.51 -1.49 -13.39
CA MET A 898 -33.51 -1.70 -14.42
C MET A 898 -33.18 -0.42 -15.19
N ILE A 899 -31.89 -0.20 -15.43
CA ILE A 899 -31.40 0.86 -16.30
C ILE A 899 -31.03 0.28 -17.67
N PHE A 900 -31.44 0.98 -18.72
CA PHE A 900 -31.26 0.62 -20.13
C PHE A 900 -30.59 1.76 -20.90
N PRO A 901 -29.95 1.48 -22.06
CA PRO A 901 -29.38 2.50 -22.94
C PRO A 901 -30.37 3.62 -23.30
N LEU A 902 -31.66 3.30 -23.45
CA LEU A 902 -32.71 4.27 -23.79
C LEU A 902 -32.83 5.44 -22.80
N HIS A 903 -32.43 5.27 -21.53
CA HIS A 903 -32.43 6.37 -20.57
C HIS A 903 -31.44 7.46 -20.99
N PHE A 904 -30.32 7.07 -21.59
CA PHE A 904 -29.31 7.96 -22.16
C PHE A 904 -29.72 8.52 -23.54
N GLU A 905 -30.98 8.34 -23.94
CA GLU A 905 -31.56 8.91 -25.17
C GLU A 905 -32.73 9.86 -24.86
N THR A 906 -33.36 9.74 -23.68
CA THR A 906 -34.57 10.48 -23.34
C THR A 906 -34.41 11.50 -22.20
N TYR A 907 -33.40 11.33 -21.34
CA TYR A 907 -33.13 12.19 -20.18
C TYR A 907 -32.05 13.25 -20.51
N PRO A 908 -32.33 14.57 -20.40
CA PRO A 908 -31.41 15.63 -20.80
C PRO A 908 -29.98 15.56 -20.26
N GLU A 909 -29.79 15.22 -18.99
CA GLU A 909 -28.44 15.08 -18.40
C GLU A 909 -27.79 13.78 -18.89
N LEU A 910 -28.52 12.67 -18.91
CA LEU A 910 -27.96 11.38 -19.32
C LEU A 910 -27.59 11.33 -20.81
N ILE A 911 -28.30 12.05 -21.68
CA ILE A 911 -27.97 12.13 -23.12
C ILE A 911 -26.52 12.57 -23.33
N GLN A 912 -26.03 13.49 -22.51
CA GLN A 912 -24.65 14.00 -22.60
C GLN A 912 -23.61 12.96 -22.16
N LEU A 913 -24.03 11.94 -21.42
CA LEU A 913 -23.18 10.90 -20.84
C LEU A 913 -23.30 9.54 -21.55
N ARG A 914 -24.00 9.47 -22.69
CA ARG A 914 -24.23 8.21 -23.42
C ARG A 914 -22.93 7.47 -23.74
N ASP A 915 -21.95 8.17 -24.28
CA ASP A 915 -20.68 7.54 -24.70
C ASP A 915 -19.86 7.10 -23.46
N VAL A 916 -19.99 7.81 -22.34
CA VAL A 916 -19.38 7.46 -21.04
C VAL A 916 -20.03 6.20 -20.45
N ALA A 917 -21.37 6.13 -20.49
CA ALA A 917 -22.13 4.98 -20.04
C ALA A 917 -21.77 3.71 -20.83
N GLU A 918 -21.55 3.84 -22.14
CA GLU A 918 -21.11 2.74 -22.99
C GLU A 918 -19.72 2.22 -22.61
N ILE A 919 -18.77 3.12 -22.29
CA ILE A 919 -17.44 2.74 -21.81
C ILE A 919 -17.55 1.99 -20.48
N LEU A 920 -18.36 2.48 -19.55
CA LEU A 920 -18.53 1.88 -18.22
C LEU A 920 -19.25 0.52 -18.29
N ALA A 921 -20.28 0.39 -19.14
CA ALA A 921 -20.98 -0.87 -19.35
C ALA A 921 -20.02 -1.96 -19.85
N LYS A 922 -19.10 -1.62 -20.77
CA LYS A 922 -18.12 -2.56 -21.34
C LYS A 922 -16.87 -2.78 -20.49
N PHE A 923 -16.69 -2.01 -19.42
CA PHE A 923 -15.51 -2.12 -18.59
C PHE A 923 -15.55 -3.39 -17.74
N ASP A 924 -14.57 -4.27 -17.92
CA ASP A 924 -14.45 -5.55 -17.21
C ASP A 924 -13.33 -5.56 -16.16
N GLN A 925 -12.47 -4.54 -16.12
CA GLN A 925 -11.35 -4.47 -15.17
C GLN A 925 -11.74 -3.86 -13.81
N TRP A 926 -12.94 -4.16 -13.35
CA TRP A 926 -13.42 -3.74 -12.04
C TRP A 926 -12.61 -4.42 -10.91
N PRO A 927 -12.20 -3.67 -9.86
CA PRO A 927 -11.64 -4.26 -8.65
C PRO A 927 -12.61 -5.22 -7.96
N GLU A 928 -12.08 -6.14 -7.14
CA GLU A 928 -12.94 -7.06 -6.39
C GLU A 928 -13.77 -6.34 -5.31
N LEU A 929 -15.07 -6.65 -5.24
CA LEU A 929 -15.99 -6.08 -4.25
C LEU A 929 -16.09 -6.92 -2.96
N TYR A 930 -16.10 -8.25 -3.08
CA TYR A 930 -16.35 -9.15 -1.95
C TYR A 930 -15.23 -10.19 -1.81
N ASP A 931 -14.75 -10.36 -0.58
CA ASP A 931 -13.85 -11.44 -0.19
C ASP A 931 -14.70 -12.56 0.43
N HIS A 932 -14.94 -13.60 -0.36
CA HIS A 932 -15.83 -14.71 0.03
C HIS A 932 -15.30 -15.46 1.25
N ASP A 933 -13.98 -15.66 1.32
CA ASP A 933 -13.33 -16.34 2.45
C ASP A 933 -13.46 -15.52 3.73
N GLN A 934 -13.32 -14.20 3.64
CA GLN A 934 -13.52 -13.29 4.76
C GLN A 934 -14.97 -13.26 5.23
N LEU A 935 -15.96 -13.26 4.33
CA LEU A 935 -17.37 -13.32 4.70
C LEU A 935 -17.73 -14.65 5.40
N GLN A 936 -17.18 -15.77 4.94
CA GLN A 936 -17.38 -17.09 5.56
C GLN A 936 -16.77 -17.21 6.97
N LYS A 937 -15.68 -16.51 7.23
CA LYS A 937 -15.04 -16.48 8.57
C LYS A 937 -15.37 -15.23 9.37
N ASN A 938 -16.37 -14.46 8.95
CA ASN A 938 -16.74 -13.20 9.57
C ASN A 938 -17.05 -13.38 11.06
N THR A 939 -16.54 -12.45 11.87
CA THR A 939 -16.75 -12.40 13.32
C THR A 939 -17.66 -11.26 13.74
N VAL A 940 -17.88 -10.27 12.87
CA VAL A 940 -18.75 -9.11 13.14
C VAL A 940 -20.21 -9.54 13.09
N PRO A 941 -21.04 -9.30 14.13
CA PRO A 941 -22.46 -9.61 14.07
C PRO A 941 -23.18 -8.82 12.98
N VAL A 942 -24.00 -9.51 12.17
CA VAL A 942 -24.82 -8.90 11.11
C VAL A 942 -26.29 -9.19 11.38
N TYR A 943 -27.12 -8.16 11.36
CA TYR A 943 -28.57 -8.25 11.57
C TYR A 943 -29.29 -7.70 10.35
N ALA A 944 -30.01 -8.55 9.62
CA ALA A 944 -30.62 -8.18 8.35
C ALA A 944 -32.13 -8.34 8.35
N ALA A 945 -32.83 -7.42 7.70
CA ALA A 945 -34.22 -7.59 7.29
C ALA A 945 -34.27 -7.90 5.79
N SER A 946 -34.87 -9.03 5.44
CA SER A 946 -35.04 -9.52 4.07
C SER A 946 -36.52 -9.69 3.75
N TYR A 947 -36.93 -9.31 2.55
CA TYR A 947 -38.33 -9.27 2.16
C TYR A 947 -38.60 -10.30 1.05
N ILE A 948 -39.60 -11.16 1.24
CA ILE A 948 -39.90 -12.28 0.32
C ILE A 948 -40.35 -11.76 -1.06
N ASP A 949 -41.11 -10.66 -1.05
CA ASP A 949 -41.66 -10.01 -2.24
C ASP A 949 -40.85 -8.78 -2.69
N ASP A 950 -39.57 -8.71 -2.31
CA ASP A 950 -38.67 -7.66 -2.79
C ASP A 950 -38.45 -7.79 -4.31
N MET A 951 -38.71 -6.69 -5.02
CA MET A 951 -38.54 -6.61 -6.47
C MET A 951 -37.11 -6.23 -6.89
N TYR A 952 -36.36 -5.59 -5.98
CA TYR A 952 -35.06 -5.00 -6.27
C TYR A 952 -33.92 -5.94 -5.87
N VAL A 953 -34.06 -6.59 -4.72
CA VAL A 953 -33.09 -7.59 -4.24
C VAL A 953 -33.76 -8.95 -4.15
N ASP A 954 -33.39 -9.86 -5.04
CA ASP A 954 -33.97 -11.21 -5.06
C ASP A 954 -33.81 -11.94 -3.71
N TYR A 955 -34.92 -12.45 -3.18
CA TYR A 955 -34.97 -13.11 -1.87
C TYR A 955 -34.09 -14.37 -1.81
N HIS A 956 -33.97 -15.14 -2.89
CA HIS A 956 -33.14 -16.35 -2.89
C HIS A 956 -31.66 -16.01 -2.86
N PHE A 957 -31.23 -15.01 -3.63
CA PHE A 957 -29.86 -14.52 -3.54
C PHE A 957 -29.54 -13.86 -2.20
N ALA A 958 -30.48 -13.11 -1.61
CA ALA A 958 -30.33 -12.58 -0.26
C ALA A 958 -30.11 -13.69 0.78
N LYS A 959 -30.83 -14.82 0.64
CA LYS A 959 -30.71 -16.00 1.51
C LYS A 959 -29.38 -16.75 1.30
N GLU A 960 -28.92 -16.87 0.06
CA GLU A 960 -27.59 -17.44 -0.23
C GLU A 960 -26.48 -16.59 0.42
N THR A 961 -26.58 -15.26 0.30
CA THR A 961 -25.61 -14.34 0.92
C THR A 961 -25.66 -14.37 2.44
N SER A 962 -26.85 -14.43 3.05
CA SER A 962 -26.93 -14.52 4.52
C SER A 962 -26.37 -15.85 5.05
N ALA A 963 -26.49 -16.94 4.28
CA ALA A 963 -25.85 -18.21 4.60
C ALA A 963 -24.32 -18.18 4.42
N LEU A 964 -23.82 -17.40 3.44
CA LEU A 964 -22.40 -17.19 3.21
C LEU A 964 -21.75 -16.38 4.35
N VAL A 965 -22.42 -15.33 4.83
CA VAL A 965 -21.89 -14.42 5.84
C VAL A 965 -22.05 -15.02 7.24
N LYS A 966 -20.93 -15.43 7.85
CA LYS A 966 -20.95 -15.92 9.24
C LYS A 966 -21.43 -14.83 10.20
N ASN A 967 -22.14 -15.25 11.26
CA ASN A 967 -22.79 -14.37 12.24
C ASN A 967 -23.89 -13.46 11.66
N CYS A 968 -24.51 -13.84 10.55
CA CYS A 968 -25.68 -13.16 10.02
C CYS A 968 -26.99 -13.74 10.58
N LYS A 969 -27.78 -12.92 11.27
CA LYS A 969 -29.16 -13.22 11.67
C LYS A 969 -30.12 -12.46 10.75
N VAL A 970 -31.16 -13.13 10.27
CA VAL A 970 -32.11 -12.54 9.30
C VAL A 970 -33.54 -12.58 9.84
N TYR A 971 -34.22 -11.44 9.77
CA TYR A 971 -35.68 -11.32 9.87
C TYR A 971 -36.27 -11.38 8.46
N GLU A 972 -36.93 -12.49 8.13
CA GLU A 972 -37.58 -12.70 6.83
C GLU A 972 -39.08 -12.42 6.95
N THR A 973 -39.66 -11.70 5.98
CA THR A 973 -41.09 -11.35 6.01
C THR A 973 -41.68 -11.16 4.61
N ASN A 974 -42.96 -11.51 4.45
CA ASN A 974 -43.78 -11.22 3.27
C ASN A 974 -44.78 -10.07 3.52
N GLN A 975 -44.75 -9.44 4.70
CA GLN A 975 -45.65 -8.33 5.03
C GLN A 975 -45.04 -6.96 4.71
N LEU A 976 -43.73 -6.92 4.51
CA LEU A 976 -42.95 -5.72 4.25
C LEU A 976 -42.32 -5.80 2.87
N TYR A 977 -42.16 -4.64 2.24
CA TYR A 977 -41.47 -4.47 0.96
C TYR A 977 -40.17 -3.69 1.14
N HIS A 978 -39.39 -3.52 0.08
CA HIS A 978 -38.09 -2.85 0.10
C HIS A 978 -38.10 -1.45 0.76
N SER A 979 -39.20 -0.71 0.62
CA SER A 979 -39.37 0.62 1.24
C SER A 979 -39.73 0.59 2.74
N ALA A 980 -39.72 -0.58 3.39
CA ALA A 980 -40.18 -0.75 4.78
C ALA A 980 -39.46 0.13 5.79
N LEU A 981 -38.16 0.39 5.61
CA LEU A 981 -37.45 1.31 6.51
C LEU A 981 -38.07 2.72 6.51
N ARG A 982 -38.65 3.17 5.38
CA ARG A 982 -39.35 4.46 5.29
C ARG A 982 -40.82 4.35 5.68
N ALA A 983 -41.51 3.29 5.26
CA ALA A 983 -42.97 3.16 5.40
C ALA A 983 -43.43 2.51 6.72
N LYS A 984 -42.57 1.68 7.34
CA LYS A 984 -42.84 0.82 8.49
C LYS A 984 -41.62 0.76 9.42
N ASN A 985 -41.00 1.91 9.66
CA ASN A 985 -39.73 2.02 10.39
C ASN A 985 -39.76 1.37 11.78
N GLU A 986 -40.80 1.61 12.57
CA GLU A 986 -40.94 1.08 13.93
C GLU A 986 -40.93 -0.45 13.94
N ASP A 987 -41.57 -1.08 12.94
CA ASP A 987 -41.60 -2.54 12.82
C ASP A 987 -40.23 -3.10 12.46
N VAL A 988 -39.58 -2.55 11.42
CA VAL A 988 -38.26 -3.02 10.98
C VAL A 988 -37.20 -2.84 12.07
N MET A 989 -37.17 -1.65 12.69
CA MET A 989 -36.18 -1.33 13.72
C MET A 989 -36.37 -2.19 14.97
N ARG A 990 -37.62 -2.45 15.37
CA ARG A 990 -37.93 -3.33 16.50
C ARG A 990 -37.38 -4.74 16.26
N GLU A 991 -37.63 -5.33 15.10
CA GLU A 991 -37.17 -6.70 14.82
C GLU A 991 -35.64 -6.77 14.67
N LEU A 992 -34.99 -5.79 14.03
CA LEU A 992 -33.53 -5.77 13.91
C LEU A 992 -32.83 -5.67 15.27
N PHE A 993 -33.31 -4.81 16.16
CA PHE A 993 -32.74 -4.73 17.50
C PHE A 993 -33.11 -5.92 18.38
N LYS A 994 -34.25 -6.57 18.15
CA LYS A 994 -34.58 -7.85 18.78
C LYS A 994 -33.55 -8.91 18.41
N LEU A 995 -33.18 -9.04 17.13
CA LEU A 995 -32.11 -9.98 16.70
C LEU A 995 -30.76 -9.71 17.39
N ARG A 996 -30.46 -8.43 17.64
CA ARG A 996 -29.25 -7.97 18.33
C ARG A 996 -29.26 -8.28 19.83
N ASP A 997 -30.39 -8.01 20.48
CA ASP A 997 -30.53 -8.18 21.94
C ASP A 997 -30.75 -9.65 22.35
N ASP A 998 -31.04 -10.51 21.38
CA ASP A 998 -31.28 -11.93 21.58
C ASP A 998 -29.99 -12.70 21.87
N ASN A 999 -29.91 -13.26 23.09
CA ASN A 999 -28.86 -14.20 23.50
C ASN A 999 -29.16 -15.55 22.84
N ILE A 1000 -28.23 -16.06 22.05
CA ILE A 1000 -28.41 -17.32 21.31
C ILE A 1000 -28.54 -18.48 22.31
N ASP A 1001 -29.72 -19.11 22.29
CA ASP A 1001 -29.91 -20.56 22.42
C ASP A 1001 -30.15 -21.14 21.01
#